data_AF-A0A4R9EPE7-F1
#
_entry.id   AF-A0A4R9EPE7-F1
#
_cell.length_a   1.000
_cell.length_b   1.000
_cell.length_c   1.000
_cell.angle_alpha   90.00
_cell.angle_beta   90.00
_cell.angle_gamma   90.00
#
_symmetry.space_group_name_H-M   'P 1'
#
loop_
_entity.id
_entity.type
_entity.pdbx_description
1 polymer ?
#
loop_
_entity_poly.entity_id
_entity_poly.type
_entity_poly.pdbx_seq_one_letter_code
_entity_poly.pdbx_strand_id
1 'polypeptide(L)'
;MTTTVRRDVLTLPAAPLGPENPLPPLRPLRRVHALDERGREGLPRDMARQLGYEPLRGILPTRVLDGYGRERAETTLDTLVIENDRLRATVLPGLGGRVHSLFHKPTGRELLYRNPVLQPADFALNGAWFSGGIEWNIGATGHTTLSCAPLHAARVTAPDGGEMLRLWEWERLRDVPFQVDLWLPENSDFLHVGVRIRNPHEKPVPVYWWSNIAVPQERRVLAPADEAWHFGYAGGLRKVPVPETDGVDRTYPPRSEYAADYFYDVPDEARRWIAALDDDGHGLVQTSTDLQRGRKLFVWGAGTGGRRWQEWLTEPGTGGYAEIQAGLARTQLEHVRLDAEAEFAWLESYGPLSAAPDVVHGGDWRAARGEAEQRLAQALPRDAVDAAYAAWRPCADAEPGEVLATGSGWGALEVLRAGRKLPGTPFDEATLGPEQAPWVELLHSGAVPEPRRVAPPGPTLVAPHWRDMLETAPARPVAEYHLGVAQWHAGDLAQAVRSWERGLELAPSRWPLLRCLAVADEESGHIERAADRYAEAFDDLCQERRDDGVLWTSASAALGREAIAVLLRAGRHGAARGIWDRLHTVTRAEGRFRLVEIQLLLAEGEKAAARAIFDEGFEPADLREGAEVLGELWRAATDEELPERYDFRMRAAASFEE
;
A
#
# COMPACT_ATOMS: atom_id res chain seq x y z
N MET A 1 -13.84 -32.70 -9.75
CA MET A 1 -14.69 -31.68 -10.39
C MET A 1 -13.75 -30.75 -11.10
N THR A 2 -14.06 -30.46 -12.36
CA THR A 2 -13.38 -29.42 -13.13
C THR A 2 -13.48 -28.09 -12.39
N THR A 3 -12.40 -27.33 -12.43
CA THR A 3 -12.32 -26.00 -11.81
C THR A 3 -13.39 -25.07 -12.35
N THR A 4 -14.02 -24.31 -11.46
CA THR A 4 -15.02 -23.31 -11.81
C THR A 4 -14.60 -21.95 -11.34
N VAL A 5 -14.79 -20.93 -12.19
CA VAL A 5 -14.70 -19.52 -11.80
C VAL A 5 -16.10 -18.91 -11.82
N ARG A 6 -16.51 -18.18 -10.77
CA ARG A 6 -17.84 -17.56 -10.70
C ARG A 6 -17.84 -16.25 -9.91
N ARG A 7 -18.81 -15.38 -10.19
CA ARG A 7 -19.14 -14.24 -9.34
C ARG A 7 -19.87 -14.74 -8.09
N ASP A 8 -19.60 -14.09 -6.97
CA ASP A 8 -20.28 -14.30 -5.69
C ASP A 8 -20.26 -12.99 -4.92
N VAL A 9 -20.85 -12.97 -3.73
CA VAL A 9 -20.79 -11.82 -2.83
C VAL A 9 -20.30 -12.23 -1.45
N LEU A 10 -19.67 -11.28 -0.76
CA LEU A 10 -19.26 -11.43 0.63
C LEU A 10 -19.87 -10.29 1.44
N THR A 11 -20.65 -10.64 2.46
CA THR A 11 -21.21 -9.66 3.40
C THR A 11 -20.40 -9.69 4.70
N LEU A 12 -19.87 -8.55 5.09
CA LEU A 12 -19.14 -8.36 6.34
C LEU A 12 -19.26 -6.91 6.85
N PRO A 13 -18.99 -6.64 8.14
CA PRO A 13 -18.88 -5.26 8.62
C PRO A 13 -17.73 -4.53 7.93
N ALA A 14 -18.02 -3.40 7.30
CA ALA A 14 -17.04 -2.60 6.59
C ALA A 14 -17.14 -1.11 6.93
N ALA A 15 -15.99 -0.47 7.10
CA ALA A 15 -15.88 0.99 7.11
C ALA A 15 -15.66 1.48 5.65
N PRO A 16 -16.43 2.46 5.16
CA PRO A 16 -16.25 2.97 3.81
C PRO A 16 -14.90 3.66 3.65
N LEU A 17 -14.32 3.55 2.45
CA LEU A 17 -13.05 4.19 2.09
C LEU A 17 -13.09 5.72 2.17
N GLY A 18 -14.30 6.29 2.04
CA GLY A 18 -14.53 7.73 1.98
C GLY A 18 -14.03 8.37 0.69
N PRO A 19 -14.16 9.71 0.56
CA PRO A 19 -13.65 10.44 -0.60
C PRO A 19 -12.12 10.49 -0.61
N GLU A 20 -11.53 10.53 -1.80
CA GLU A 20 -10.10 10.78 -1.96
C GLU A 20 -9.72 12.21 -1.58
N ASN A 21 -8.48 12.40 -1.15
CA ASN A 21 -7.91 13.72 -0.97
C ASN A 21 -7.76 14.41 -2.35
N PRO A 22 -8.39 15.57 -2.58
CA PRO A 22 -8.34 16.23 -3.88
C PRO A 22 -7.00 16.92 -4.15
N LEU A 23 -6.16 17.12 -3.12
CA LEU A 23 -4.88 17.81 -3.25
C LEU A 23 -3.77 16.87 -3.71
N PRO A 24 -2.90 17.28 -4.66
CA PRO A 24 -1.78 16.46 -5.06
C PRO A 24 -0.80 16.32 -3.88
N PRO A 25 -0.34 15.09 -3.56
CA PRO A 25 0.66 14.85 -2.53
C PRO A 25 2.04 15.34 -3.01
N LEU A 26 2.29 16.64 -2.83
CA LEU A 26 3.55 17.29 -3.19
C LEU A 26 4.69 16.99 -2.20
N ARG A 27 4.38 16.33 -1.08
CA ARG A 27 5.36 15.92 -0.09
C ARG A 27 5.32 14.40 0.09
N PRO A 28 6.45 13.74 0.38
CA PRO A 28 6.44 12.33 0.74
C PRO A 28 5.48 12.11 1.92
N LEU A 29 4.54 11.17 1.76
CA LEU A 29 3.70 10.77 2.89
C LEU A 29 4.58 10.12 3.96
N ARG A 30 5.51 9.24 3.57
CA ARG A 30 6.48 8.60 4.46
C ARG A 30 7.89 9.08 4.14
N ARG A 31 8.74 9.23 5.16
CA ARG A 31 10.19 9.11 4.93
C ARG A 31 10.47 7.68 4.51
N VAL A 32 10.85 7.45 3.26
CA VAL A 32 11.26 6.11 2.80
C VAL A 32 12.30 5.58 3.78
N HIS A 33 12.17 4.31 4.21
CA HIS A 33 13.18 3.64 5.03
C HIS A 33 14.47 3.50 4.21
N ALA A 34 15.24 4.58 4.14
CA ALA A 34 16.52 4.64 3.48
C ALA A 34 17.60 4.39 4.52
N LEU A 35 18.40 3.35 4.31
CA LEU A 35 19.62 3.14 5.07
C LEU A 35 20.60 4.27 4.72
N ASP A 36 21.19 4.88 5.75
CA ASP A 36 22.31 5.80 5.63
C ASP A 36 23.57 5.06 5.14
N GLU A 37 24.65 5.79 4.86
CA GLU A 37 25.88 5.18 4.33
C GLU A 37 26.44 4.10 5.27
N ARG A 38 26.36 4.32 6.59
CA ARG A 38 26.80 3.35 7.61
C ARG A 38 25.92 2.10 7.61
N GLY A 39 24.60 2.24 7.49
CA GLY A 39 23.66 1.12 7.38
C GLY A 39 23.83 0.30 6.09
N ARG A 40 24.60 0.78 5.11
CA ARG A 40 24.95 0.04 3.89
C ARG A 40 26.31 -0.66 3.96
N GLU A 41 27.14 -0.35 4.96
CA GLU A 41 28.43 -1.01 5.14
C GLU A 41 28.23 -2.50 5.45
N GLY A 42 28.96 -3.37 4.75
CA GLY A 42 28.85 -4.83 4.93
C GLY A 42 27.69 -5.50 4.21
N LEU A 43 26.80 -4.75 3.54
CA LEU A 43 25.75 -5.35 2.71
C LEU A 43 26.33 -6.02 1.45
N PRO A 44 25.72 -7.10 0.95
CA PRO A 44 26.04 -7.64 -0.38
C PRO A 44 25.98 -6.55 -1.45
N ARG A 45 26.93 -6.55 -2.39
CA ARG A 45 27.09 -5.46 -3.38
C ARG A 45 25.86 -5.23 -4.25
N ASP A 46 25.20 -6.32 -4.65
CA ASP A 46 23.98 -6.26 -5.45
C ASP A 46 22.79 -5.73 -4.65
N MET A 47 22.67 -6.10 -3.38
CA MET A 47 21.67 -5.55 -2.44
C MET A 47 21.88 -4.04 -2.24
N ALA A 48 23.11 -3.60 -1.96
CA ALA A 48 23.44 -2.18 -1.81
C ALA A 48 23.07 -1.35 -3.06
N ARG A 49 23.28 -1.92 -4.26
CA ARG A 49 22.88 -1.28 -5.52
C ARG A 49 21.36 -1.19 -5.66
N GLN A 50 20.63 -2.26 -5.35
CA GLN A 50 19.17 -2.32 -5.47
C GLN A 50 18.45 -1.43 -4.45
N LEU A 51 19.01 -1.26 -3.24
CA LEU A 51 18.52 -0.30 -2.24
C LEU A 51 18.53 1.14 -2.74
N GLY A 52 19.55 1.52 -3.52
CA GLY A 52 19.70 2.87 -4.07
C GLY A 52 19.05 3.08 -5.44
N TYR A 53 18.39 2.06 -6.00
CA TYR A 53 17.90 2.10 -7.37
C TYR A 53 16.56 2.83 -7.47
N GLU A 54 16.64 4.13 -7.75
CA GLU A 54 15.50 5.03 -8.03
C GLU A 54 14.36 4.92 -6.99
N PRO A 55 14.64 5.18 -5.70
CA PRO A 55 13.60 5.20 -4.68
C PRO A 55 12.54 6.26 -5.00
N LEU A 56 11.28 5.99 -4.64
CA LEU A 56 10.21 6.96 -4.82
C LEU A 56 10.45 8.24 -4.01
N ARG A 57 10.11 9.37 -4.62
CA ARG A 57 10.14 10.71 -3.99
C ARG A 57 8.76 11.22 -3.59
N GLY A 58 7.71 10.52 -4.00
CA GLY A 58 6.31 10.83 -3.74
C GLY A 58 5.42 9.76 -4.35
N ILE A 59 4.11 9.92 -4.20
CA ILE A 59 3.12 8.94 -4.65
C ILE A 59 2.28 9.44 -5.83
N LEU A 60 2.63 10.60 -6.39
CA LEU A 60 2.06 11.04 -7.66
C LEU A 60 2.37 9.99 -8.75
N PRO A 61 1.44 9.74 -9.68
CA PRO A 61 0.20 10.48 -9.93
C PRO A 61 -1.01 10.00 -9.11
N THR A 62 -0.80 9.15 -8.11
CA THR A 62 -1.86 8.66 -7.21
C THR A 62 -2.20 9.70 -6.14
N ARG A 63 -3.47 9.73 -5.72
CA ARG A 63 -3.97 10.60 -4.65
C ARG A 63 -3.90 9.90 -3.30
N VAL A 64 -3.94 10.69 -2.23
CA VAL A 64 -4.05 10.16 -0.86
C VAL A 64 -5.48 9.70 -0.63
N LEU A 65 -5.64 8.53 -0.06
CA LEU A 65 -6.89 8.00 0.46
C LEU A 65 -6.82 8.17 1.99
N ASP A 66 -7.47 9.21 2.51
CA ASP A 66 -7.53 9.53 3.94
C ASP A 66 -8.94 9.91 4.42
N GLY A 67 -9.98 9.62 3.61
CA GLY A 67 -11.37 9.95 3.91
C GLY A 67 -12.16 8.88 4.70
N TYR A 68 -11.54 7.76 5.05
CA TYR A 68 -12.20 6.65 5.74
C TYR A 68 -12.39 6.93 7.23
N GLY A 69 -13.48 6.40 7.79
CA GLY A 69 -13.81 6.46 9.21
C GLY A 69 -13.59 5.14 9.96
N ARG A 70 -14.16 5.06 11.17
CA ARG A 70 -14.17 3.85 12.01
C ARG A 70 -15.56 3.23 12.18
N GLU A 71 -16.61 3.94 11.74
CA GLU A 71 -17.96 3.40 11.73
C GLU A 71 -18.10 2.30 10.68
N ARG A 72 -18.48 1.10 11.13
CA ARG A 72 -18.69 -0.06 10.28
C ARG A 72 -20.18 -0.29 10.07
N ALA A 73 -20.55 -0.61 8.84
CA ALA A 73 -21.88 -1.08 8.49
C ALA A 73 -21.77 -2.44 7.78
N GLU A 74 -22.79 -3.28 7.93
CA GLU A 74 -22.91 -4.49 7.12
C GLU A 74 -22.89 -4.11 5.64
N THR A 75 -21.88 -4.59 4.92
CA THR A 75 -21.62 -4.23 3.52
C THR A 75 -21.44 -5.48 2.69
N THR A 76 -22.12 -5.52 1.55
CA THR A 76 -21.97 -6.59 0.55
C THR A 76 -20.94 -6.16 -0.49
N LEU A 77 -19.87 -6.96 -0.61
CA LEU A 77 -18.80 -6.78 -1.58
C LEU A 77 -18.93 -7.80 -2.71
N ASP A 78 -18.69 -7.37 -3.95
CA ASP A 78 -18.54 -8.28 -5.08
C ASP A 78 -17.26 -9.09 -4.93
N THR A 79 -17.35 -10.39 -5.18
CA THR A 79 -16.23 -11.32 -5.11
C THR A 79 -16.19 -12.26 -6.32
N LEU A 80 -15.02 -12.80 -6.58
CA LEU A 80 -14.82 -13.87 -7.55
C LEU A 80 -14.35 -15.11 -6.81
N VAL A 81 -14.98 -16.24 -7.08
CA VAL A 81 -14.64 -17.53 -6.47
C VAL A 81 -14.04 -18.42 -7.55
N ILE A 82 -12.84 -18.95 -7.29
CA ILE A 82 -12.22 -20.04 -8.06
C ILE A 82 -12.12 -21.26 -7.15
N GLU A 83 -12.65 -22.40 -7.60
CA GLU A 83 -12.67 -23.63 -6.79
C GLU A 83 -12.60 -24.91 -7.62
N ASN A 84 -12.00 -25.94 -7.04
CA ASN A 84 -12.05 -27.34 -7.47
C ASN A 84 -12.58 -28.18 -6.29
N ASP A 85 -12.48 -29.52 -6.31
CA ASP A 85 -12.93 -30.37 -5.18
C ASP A 85 -12.13 -30.22 -3.88
N ARG A 86 -10.97 -29.56 -3.93
CA ARG A 86 -9.97 -29.53 -2.86
C ARG A 86 -9.83 -28.14 -2.23
N LEU A 87 -9.82 -27.10 -3.03
CA LEU A 87 -9.63 -25.72 -2.62
C LEU A 87 -10.75 -24.81 -3.13
N ARG A 88 -11.01 -23.75 -2.37
CA ARG A 88 -11.82 -22.59 -2.79
C ARG A 88 -11.09 -21.32 -2.41
N ALA A 89 -10.78 -20.49 -3.39
CA ALA A 89 -10.24 -19.15 -3.18
C ALA A 89 -11.29 -18.09 -3.46
N THR A 90 -11.45 -17.13 -2.54
CA THR A 90 -12.34 -15.97 -2.70
C THR A 90 -11.50 -14.72 -2.93
N VAL A 91 -11.75 -14.03 -4.04
CA VAL A 91 -10.98 -12.88 -4.51
C VAL A 91 -11.83 -11.62 -4.46
N LEU A 92 -11.24 -10.50 -4.03
CA LEU A 92 -11.87 -9.19 -3.98
C LEU A 92 -11.38 -8.33 -5.16
N PRO A 93 -12.03 -8.40 -6.35
CA PRO A 93 -11.56 -7.65 -7.52
C PRO A 93 -11.60 -6.13 -7.31
N GLY A 94 -12.52 -5.62 -6.49
CA GLY A 94 -12.61 -4.20 -6.15
C GLY A 94 -11.58 -3.71 -5.12
N LEU A 95 -10.79 -4.61 -4.52
CA LEU A 95 -9.88 -4.32 -3.41
C LEU A 95 -8.52 -5.00 -3.67
N GLY A 96 -7.82 -4.52 -4.69
CA GLY A 96 -6.47 -4.96 -5.04
C GLY A 96 -6.40 -6.35 -5.67
N GLY A 97 -7.54 -6.97 -6.02
CA GLY A 97 -7.58 -8.37 -6.45
C GLY A 97 -7.10 -9.33 -5.35
N ARG A 98 -7.26 -8.93 -4.08
CA ARG A 98 -6.77 -9.67 -2.92
C ARG A 98 -7.46 -11.02 -2.80
N VAL A 99 -6.70 -12.08 -2.52
CA VAL A 99 -7.28 -13.37 -2.14
C VAL A 99 -7.66 -13.29 -0.66
N HIS A 100 -8.93 -13.05 -0.37
CA HIS A 100 -9.45 -12.87 0.98
C HIS A 100 -9.50 -14.18 1.78
N SER A 101 -9.72 -15.31 1.11
CA SER A 101 -9.85 -16.64 1.73
C SER A 101 -9.23 -17.69 0.81
N LEU A 102 -8.57 -18.69 1.41
CA LEU A 102 -8.10 -19.90 0.73
C LEU A 102 -8.49 -21.12 1.59
N PHE A 103 -9.67 -21.64 1.31
CA PHE A 103 -10.30 -22.69 2.10
C PHE A 103 -9.96 -24.09 1.55
N HIS A 104 -9.34 -24.92 2.37
CA HIS A 104 -9.05 -26.32 2.07
C HIS A 104 -10.22 -27.21 2.51
N LYS A 105 -10.98 -27.67 1.51
CA LYS A 105 -12.24 -28.42 1.68
C LYS A 105 -12.04 -29.77 2.38
N PRO A 106 -11.02 -30.60 2.05
CA PRO A 106 -10.84 -31.90 2.69
C PRO A 106 -10.64 -31.82 4.21
N THR A 107 -9.94 -30.79 4.70
CA THR A 107 -9.71 -30.61 6.14
C THR A 107 -10.69 -29.64 6.79
N GLY A 108 -11.51 -28.95 6.00
CA GLY A 108 -12.38 -27.88 6.50
C GLY A 108 -11.62 -26.69 7.10
N ARG A 109 -10.39 -26.41 6.65
CA ARG A 109 -9.52 -25.37 7.25
C ARG A 109 -9.41 -24.16 6.34
N GLU A 110 -9.52 -22.98 6.94
CA GLU A 110 -9.02 -21.74 6.35
C GLU A 110 -7.49 -21.71 6.48
N LEU A 111 -6.78 -21.50 5.38
CA LEU A 111 -5.31 -21.47 5.37
C LEU A 111 -4.74 -20.07 5.65
N LEU A 112 -5.54 -19.03 5.44
CA LEU A 112 -5.14 -17.63 5.64
C LEU A 112 -5.69 -17.07 6.96
N TYR A 113 -5.13 -15.97 7.45
CA TYR A 113 -5.87 -15.11 8.36
C TYR A 113 -6.90 -14.31 7.55
N ARG A 114 -8.17 -14.61 7.79
CA ARG A 114 -9.30 -13.92 7.18
C ARG A 114 -9.85 -12.89 8.16
N ASN A 115 -9.54 -11.61 7.92
CA ASN A 115 -10.08 -10.53 8.74
C ASN A 115 -11.62 -10.52 8.64
N PRO A 116 -12.36 -10.62 9.76
CA PRO A 116 -13.82 -10.62 9.74
C PRO A 116 -14.43 -9.26 9.42
N VAL A 117 -13.64 -8.19 9.37
CA VAL A 117 -14.07 -6.84 9.02
C VAL A 117 -13.24 -6.26 7.88
N LEU A 118 -13.82 -5.33 7.12
CA LEU A 118 -13.09 -4.49 6.19
C LEU A 118 -12.90 -3.12 6.81
N GLN A 119 -11.67 -2.80 7.22
CA GLN A 119 -11.37 -1.53 7.86
C GLN A 119 -10.08 -0.92 7.30
N PRO A 120 -10.18 0.16 6.50
CA PRO A 120 -9.01 0.89 6.05
C PRO A 120 -8.22 1.56 7.19
N ALA A 121 -6.90 1.63 7.05
CA ALA A 121 -5.96 2.33 7.92
C ALA A 121 -4.75 2.84 7.13
N ASP A 122 -4.00 3.83 7.67
CA ASP A 122 -2.90 4.52 6.97
C ASP A 122 -1.61 3.67 6.97
N PHE A 123 -1.59 2.64 6.10
CA PHE A 123 -0.50 1.67 5.90
C PHE A 123 -0.08 1.52 4.42
N ALA A 124 -0.98 1.81 3.46
CA ALA A 124 -0.62 1.81 2.04
C ALA A 124 0.23 3.02 1.68
N LEU A 125 0.95 2.92 0.56
CA LEU A 125 1.68 4.05 -0.01
C LEU A 125 0.80 5.29 -0.17
N ASN A 126 -0.47 5.14 -0.52
CA ASN A 126 -1.45 6.22 -0.63
C ASN A 126 -2.35 6.41 0.59
N GLY A 127 -2.06 5.76 1.72
CA GLY A 127 -2.89 5.83 2.92
C GLY A 127 -3.67 4.53 3.13
N ALA A 128 -4.77 4.36 2.40
CA ALA A 128 -5.71 3.27 2.70
C ALA A 128 -5.20 1.85 2.42
N TRP A 129 -5.16 1.04 3.49
CA TRP A 129 -4.91 -0.40 3.46
C TRP A 129 -5.78 -1.13 4.47
N PHE A 130 -6.05 -2.42 4.27
CA PHE A 130 -6.74 -3.28 5.23
C PHE A 130 -5.98 -4.59 5.39
N SER A 131 -6.18 -5.32 6.51
CA SER A 131 -5.43 -6.55 6.80
C SER A 131 -6.13 -7.84 6.34
N GLY A 132 -5.37 -8.94 6.31
CA GLY A 132 -5.87 -10.29 5.97
C GLY A 132 -5.67 -10.68 4.50
N GLY A 133 -5.71 -11.99 4.23
CA GLY A 133 -5.62 -12.53 2.87
C GLY A 133 -4.23 -12.52 2.23
N ILE A 134 -4.18 -12.59 0.89
CA ILE A 134 -2.97 -12.47 0.06
C ILE A 134 -3.04 -11.18 -0.79
N GLU A 135 -2.11 -10.27 -0.54
CA GLU A 135 -1.97 -8.99 -1.22
C GLU A 135 -0.79 -8.98 -2.21
N TRP A 136 -1.00 -8.32 -3.35
CA TRP A 136 -0.03 -8.17 -4.43
C TRP A 136 0.66 -6.80 -4.39
N ASN A 137 1.79 -6.69 -3.70
CA ASN A 137 2.47 -5.41 -3.51
C ASN A 137 3.43 -5.11 -4.66
N ILE A 138 3.01 -4.23 -5.59
CA ILE A 138 3.78 -3.73 -6.73
C ILE A 138 4.07 -2.21 -6.60
N GLY A 139 5.05 -1.71 -7.35
CA GLY A 139 5.33 -0.28 -7.53
C GLY A 139 6.55 0.17 -6.72
N ALA A 140 6.43 0.16 -5.39
CA ALA A 140 7.55 0.52 -4.52
C ALA A 140 7.41 -0.07 -3.11
N THR A 141 8.47 0.11 -2.31
CA THR A 141 8.57 -0.36 -0.92
C THR A 141 7.38 0.02 -0.05
N GLY A 142 6.55 -0.97 0.30
CA GLY A 142 5.41 -0.84 1.19
C GLY A 142 4.17 -1.52 0.61
N HIS A 143 3.03 -1.33 1.27
CA HIS A 143 1.75 -1.80 0.72
C HIS A 143 1.35 -0.93 -0.49
N THR A 144 0.94 -1.58 -1.58
CA THR A 144 0.70 -0.93 -2.88
C THR A 144 -0.38 0.16 -2.82
N THR A 145 -0.33 1.12 -3.75
CA THR A 145 -1.44 2.09 -3.91
C THR A 145 -2.73 1.45 -4.42
N LEU A 146 -2.65 0.19 -4.88
CA LEU A 146 -3.76 -0.59 -5.40
C LEU A 146 -4.50 -1.41 -4.34
N SER A 147 -4.08 -1.38 -3.06
CA SER A 147 -4.64 -2.24 -2.01
C SER A 147 -6.16 -2.10 -1.88
N CYS A 148 -6.68 -0.88 -2.05
CA CYS A 148 -8.11 -0.56 -2.05
C CYS A 148 -8.63 -0.12 -3.44
N ALA A 149 -7.95 -0.48 -4.53
CA ALA A 149 -8.32 -0.11 -5.90
C ALA A 149 -8.94 -1.29 -6.66
N PRO A 150 -9.84 -1.04 -7.63
CA PRO A 150 -10.36 -2.10 -8.48
C PRO A 150 -9.32 -2.59 -9.49
N LEU A 151 -9.33 -3.89 -9.78
CA LEU A 151 -8.56 -4.51 -10.86
C LEU A 151 -9.52 -5.03 -11.93
N HIS A 152 -9.04 -5.06 -13.18
CA HIS A 152 -9.72 -5.83 -14.20
C HIS A 152 -9.62 -7.31 -13.87
N ALA A 153 -10.68 -8.07 -14.14
CA ALA A 153 -10.71 -9.50 -13.91
C ALA A 153 -11.45 -10.21 -15.04
N ALA A 154 -10.99 -11.38 -15.46
CA ALA A 154 -11.64 -12.16 -16.50
C ALA A 154 -11.34 -13.65 -16.40
N ARG A 155 -12.23 -14.47 -16.99
CA ARG A 155 -11.96 -15.90 -17.21
C ARG A 155 -11.01 -16.08 -18.37
N VAL A 156 -10.04 -16.97 -18.22
CA VAL A 156 -9.10 -17.36 -19.28
C VAL A 156 -8.99 -18.89 -19.30
N THR A 157 -8.78 -19.48 -20.47
CA THR A 157 -8.49 -20.91 -20.56
C THR A 157 -7.17 -21.23 -19.86
N ALA A 158 -7.20 -22.17 -18.93
CA ALA A 158 -6.03 -22.59 -18.18
C ALA A 158 -5.19 -23.62 -18.98
N PRO A 159 -3.94 -23.91 -18.56
CA PRO A 159 -3.05 -24.84 -19.27
C PRO A 159 -3.59 -26.26 -19.45
N ASP A 160 -4.42 -26.72 -18.52
CA ASP A 160 -5.08 -28.03 -18.55
C ASP A 160 -6.39 -28.05 -19.37
N GLY A 161 -6.73 -26.94 -20.03
CA GLY A 161 -7.98 -26.75 -20.77
C GLY A 161 -9.17 -26.34 -19.91
N GLY A 162 -8.99 -26.23 -18.58
CA GLY A 162 -9.98 -25.71 -17.64
C GLY A 162 -10.07 -24.18 -17.64
N GLU A 163 -10.52 -23.63 -16.52
CA GLU A 163 -10.63 -22.19 -16.31
C GLU A 163 -9.58 -21.68 -15.31
N MET A 164 -8.99 -20.53 -15.60
CA MET A 164 -8.21 -19.72 -14.65
C MET A 164 -8.81 -18.31 -14.56
N LEU A 165 -8.57 -17.64 -13.43
CA LEU A 165 -8.98 -16.26 -13.20
C LEU A 165 -7.77 -15.35 -13.39
N ARG A 166 -7.83 -14.46 -14.39
CA ARG A 166 -6.82 -13.42 -14.60
C ARG A 166 -7.25 -12.11 -13.94
N LEU A 167 -6.30 -11.45 -13.29
CA LEU A 167 -6.38 -10.10 -12.75
C LEU A 167 -5.30 -9.24 -13.41
N TRP A 168 -5.60 -7.99 -13.75
CA TRP A 168 -4.60 -7.06 -14.27
C TRP A 168 -4.99 -5.60 -14.01
N GLU A 169 -3.98 -4.74 -13.92
CA GLU A 169 -4.11 -3.29 -13.81
C GLU A 169 -2.78 -2.61 -14.19
N TRP A 170 -2.83 -1.30 -14.39
CA TRP A 170 -1.70 -0.42 -14.63
C TRP A 170 -1.19 0.19 -13.31
N GLU A 171 0.00 -0.21 -12.85
CA GLU A 171 0.64 0.40 -11.70
C GLU A 171 1.24 1.76 -12.10
N ARG A 172 0.72 2.84 -11.52
CA ARG A 172 0.95 4.21 -11.99
C ARG A 172 2.21 4.85 -11.43
N LEU A 173 2.77 4.36 -10.32
CA LEU A 173 3.99 4.92 -9.73
C LEU A 173 5.22 4.61 -10.59
N ARG A 174 5.27 3.41 -11.17
CA ARG A 174 6.35 2.96 -12.07
C ARG A 174 5.93 2.84 -13.53
N ASP A 175 4.67 3.17 -13.84
CA ASP A 175 4.11 3.18 -15.17
C ASP A 175 4.20 1.81 -15.86
N VAL A 176 3.84 0.74 -15.15
CA VAL A 176 3.96 -0.65 -15.64
C VAL A 176 2.65 -1.43 -15.49
N PRO A 177 2.22 -2.18 -16.52
CA PRO A 177 1.15 -3.15 -16.38
C PRO A 177 1.63 -4.40 -15.64
N PHE A 178 0.77 -4.97 -14.82
CA PHE A 178 0.98 -6.28 -14.20
C PHE A 178 -0.22 -7.20 -14.38
N GLN A 179 0.03 -8.49 -14.23
CA GLN A 179 -0.92 -9.56 -14.41
C GLN A 179 -0.74 -10.61 -13.31
N VAL A 180 -1.86 -11.13 -12.80
CA VAL A 180 -1.91 -12.24 -11.84
C VAL A 180 -2.95 -13.25 -12.33
N ASP A 181 -2.51 -14.48 -12.62
CA ASP A 181 -3.37 -15.58 -13.07
C ASP A 181 -3.50 -16.61 -11.95
N LEU A 182 -4.70 -16.77 -11.42
CA LEU A 182 -5.07 -17.78 -10.45
C LEU A 182 -5.52 -19.04 -11.18
N TRP A 183 -4.68 -20.06 -11.16
CA TRP A 183 -4.94 -21.36 -11.77
C TRP A 183 -4.99 -22.45 -10.71
N LEU A 184 -6.09 -23.17 -10.68
CA LEU A 184 -6.31 -24.27 -9.75
C LEU A 184 -6.55 -25.54 -10.56
N PRO A 185 -5.55 -26.43 -10.74
CA PRO A 185 -5.74 -27.67 -11.50
C PRO A 185 -6.74 -28.62 -10.85
N GLU A 186 -7.33 -29.52 -11.63
CA GLU A 186 -8.23 -30.55 -11.07
C GLU A 186 -7.50 -31.43 -10.03
N ASN A 187 -8.18 -31.73 -8.92
CA ASN A 187 -7.65 -32.52 -7.80
C ASN A 187 -6.39 -31.96 -7.11
N SER A 188 -5.96 -30.74 -7.44
CA SER A 188 -4.82 -30.09 -6.79
C SER A 188 -5.20 -29.50 -5.43
N ASP A 189 -4.35 -29.75 -4.42
CA ASP A 189 -4.38 -29.07 -3.12
C ASP A 189 -3.65 -27.71 -3.16
N PHE A 190 -3.17 -27.28 -4.33
CA PHE A 190 -2.42 -26.03 -4.50
C PHE A 190 -3.07 -25.11 -5.52
N LEU A 191 -3.23 -23.85 -5.11
CA LEU A 191 -3.50 -22.73 -6.00
C LEU A 191 -2.18 -22.28 -6.62
N HIS A 192 -2.05 -22.40 -7.94
CA HIS A 192 -0.96 -21.80 -8.70
C HIS A 192 -1.29 -20.35 -9.05
N VAL A 193 -0.29 -19.47 -8.90
CA VAL A 193 -0.42 -18.04 -9.19
C VAL A 193 0.69 -17.63 -10.13
N GLY A 194 0.34 -17.41 -11.39
CA GLY A 194 1.27 -16.91 -12.41
C GLY A 194 1.28 -15.40 -12.40
N VAL A 195 2.45 -14.80 -12.16
CA VAL A 195 2.59 -13.34 -12.12
C VAL A 195 3.47 -12.88 -13.26
N ARG A 196 3.10 -11.76 -13.88
CA ARG A 196 3.90 -11.10 -14.89
C ARG A 196 3.89 -9.57 -14.74
N ILE A 197 5.06 -8.97 -14.83
CA ILE A 197 5.25 -7.51 -14.91
C ILE A 197 5.99 -7.21 -16.21
N ARG A 198 5.44 -6.31 -17.02
CA ARG A 198 6.04 -5.93 -18.31
C ARG A 198 6.48 -4.48 -18.26
N ASN A 199 7.63 -4.21 -18.86
CA ASN A 199 8.07 -2.85 -19.12
C ASN A 199 7.79 -2.53 -20.59
N PRO A 200 6.71 -1.79 -20.92
CA PRO A 200 6.41 -1.44 -22.30
C PRO A 200 7.27 -0.29 -22.85
N HIS A 201 8.17 0.26 -22.03
CA HIS A 201 8.95 1.46 -22.35
C HIS A 201 10.34 1.14 -22.87
N GLU A 202 10.89 2.08 -23.63
CA GLU A 202 12.25 2.04 -24.20
C GLU A 202 13.36 2.34 -23.17
N LYS A 203 12.99 2.45 -21.89
CA LYS A 203 13.92 2.71 -20.79
C LYS A 203 13.70 1.70 -19.68
N PRO A 204 14.74 1.34 -18.93
CA PRO A 204 14.62 0.46 -17.77
C PRO A 204 13.74 1.09 -16.70
N VAL A 205 13.05 0.24 -15.91
CA VAL A 205 12.21 0.67 -14.79
C VAL A 205 12.59 -0.08 -13.50
N PRO A 206 12.49 0.57 -12.32
CA PRO A 206 12.59 -0.09 -11.04
C PRO A 206 11.31 -0.87 -10.72
N VAL A 207 11.45 -2.15 -10.46
CA VAL A 207 10.35 -3.06 -10.09
C VAL A 207 10.44 -3.45 -8.63
N TYR A 208 9.29 -3.43 -7.98
CA TYR A 208 9.07 -3.95 -6.65
C TYR A 208 7.94 -4.99 -6.74
N TRP A 209 8.12 -6.16 -6.11
CA TRP A 209 7.04 -7.13 -5.93
C TRP A 209 7.21 -7.91 -4.63
N TRP A 210 6.16 -7.94 -3.82
CA TRP A 210 6.00 -8.83 -2.67
C TRP A 210 4.56 -9.35 -2.57
N SER A 211 4.39 -10.66 -2.57
CA SER A 211 3.14 -11.33 -2.22
C SER A 211 3.05 -11.41 -0.69
N ASN A 212 2.23 -10.56 -0.07
CA ASN A 212 2.05 -10.50 1.37
C ASN A 212 0.90 -11.40 1.81
N ILE A 213 1.13 -12.29 2.77
CA ILE A 213 0.19 -13.33 3.17
C ILE A 213 -0.06 -13.22 4.68
N ALA A 214 -1.27 -12.84 5.06
CA ALA A 214 -1.67 -12.85 6.46
C ALA A 214 -1.95 -14.29 6.91
N VAL A 215 -1.33 -14.72 8.02
CA VAL A 215 -1.53 -16.02 8.67
C VAL A 215 -1.82 -15.80 10.16
N PRO A 216 -2.57 -16.70 10.84
CA PRO A 216 -2.77 -16.56 12.28
C PRO A 216 -1.43 -16.45 13.02
N GLN A 217 -1.32 -15.57 14.02
CA GLN A 217 -0.01 -15.32 14.67
C GLN A 217 0.48 -16.51 15.51
N GLU A 218 -0.42 -17.38 15.98
CA GLU A 218 -0.09 -18.56 16.80
C GLU A 218 0.60 -19.70 16.01
N ARG A 219 1.05 -19.44 14.77
CA ARG A 219 1.74 -20.41 13.93
C ARG A 219 3.26 -20.26 14.07
N ARG A 220 4.02 -21.35 14.03
CA ARG A 220 5.47 -21.32 13.85
C ARG A 220 5.79 -21.11 12.36
N VAL A 221 6.68 -20.17 12.07
CA VAL A 221 7.09 -19.81 10.71
C VAL A 221 8.41 -20.51 10.35
N LEU A 222 8.38 -21.27 9.27
CA LEU A 222 9.52 -22.04 8.78
C LEU A 222 9.96 -21.51 7.41
N ALA A 223 11.27 -21.37 7.22
CA ALA A 223 11.88 -20.98 5.96
C ALA A 223 13.25 -21.66 5.81
N PRO A 224 13.76 -21.85 4.58
CA PRO A 224 15.02 -22.54 4.31
C PRO A 224 16.24 -21.64 4.55
N ALA A 225 16.38 -21.09 5.77
CA ALA A 225 17.46 -20.19 6.14
C ALA A 225 17.94 -20.41 7.58
N ASP A 226 19.22 -20.17 7.81
CA ASP A 226 19.87 -20.17 9.13
C ASP A 226 20.15 -18.74 9.65
N GLU A 227 19.92 -17.74 8.80
CA GLU A 227 20.08 -16.32 9.13
C GLU A 227 18.96 -15.49 8.48
N ALA A 228 18.69 -14.30 9.01
CA ALA A 228 17.76 -13.34 8.43
C ALA A 228 18.32 -11.91 8.57
N TRP A 229 17.92 -11.02 7.65
CA TRP A 229 18.05 -9.58 7.85
C TRP A 229 16.90 -9.09 8.72
N HIS A 230 17.23 -8.59 9.91
CA HIS A 230 16.30 -8.02 10.85
C HIS A 230 16.21 -6.50 10.67
N PHE A 231 14.98 -6.00 10.53
CA PHE A 231 14.66 -4.57 10.50
C PHE A 231 13.58 -4.30 11.54
N GLY A 232 13.93 -3.54 12.59
CA GLY A 232 13.00 -3.17 13.65
C GLY A 232 12.68 -1.67 13.61
N TYR A 233 11.64 -1.26 14.34
CA TYR A 233 11.22 0.15 14.43
C TYR A 233 12.20 1.08 15.15
N ALA A 234 13.26 0.53 15.77
CA ALA A 234 14.41 1.30 16.24
C ALA A 234 15.38 1.73 15.11
N GLY A 235 15.16 1.24 13.88
CA GLY A 235 15.96 1.52 12.70
C GLY A 235 17.14 0.56 12.51
N GLY A 236 17.71 0.58 11.30
CA GLY A 236 18.87 -0.22 10.91
C GLY A 236 18.52 -1.63 10.41
N LEU A 237 19.26 -2.07 9.40
CA LEU A 237 19.18 -3.43 8.86
C LEU A 237 20.41 -4.22 9.32
N ARG A 238 20.22 -5.33 10.02
CA ARG A 238 21.31 -6.16 10.53
C ARG A 238 21.06 -7.64 10.30
N LYS A 239 22.10 -8.45 10.16
CA LYS A 239 21.97 -9.90 10.05
C LYS A 239 21.84 -10.53 11.44
N VAL A 240 20.93 -11.50 11.60
CA VAL A 240 20.68 -12.23 12.84
C VAL A 240 20.54 -13.73 12.59
N PRO A 241 20.92 -14.60 13.54
CA PRO A 241 20.71 -16.03 13.42
C PRO A 241 19.22 -16.41 13.51
N VAL A 242 18.86 -17.51 12.86
CA VAL A 242 17.53 -18.13 12.91
C VAL A 242 17.70 -19.56 13.44
N PRO A 243 16.85 -20.00 14.39
CA PRO A 243 15.58 -19.41 14.79
C PRO A 243 15.70 -18.42 15.95
N GLU A 244 16.80 -18.44 16.70
CA GLU A 244 16.93 -17.74 17.96
C GLU A 244 17.72 -16.43 17.83
N THR A 245 17.20 -15.34 18.40
CA THR A 245 17.91 -14.07 18.56
C THR A 245 17.65 -13.55 19.97
N ASP A 246 18.73 -13.25 20.70
CA ASP A 246 18.70 -12.80 22.10
C ASP A 246 17.99 -13.79 23.05
N GLY A 247 18.22 -15.10 22.84
CA GLY A 247 17.63 -16.16 23.67
C GLY A 247 16.14 -16.45 23.36
N VAL A 248 15.59 -15.82 22.33
CA VAL A 248 14.17 -15.96 21.94
C VAL A 248 14.07 -16.51 20.54
N ASP A 249 13.34 -17.62 20.40
CA ASP A 249 12.95 -18.15 19.08
C ASP A 249 11.97 -17.20 18.39
N ARG A 250 12.45 -16.50 17.35
CA ARG A 250 11.71 -15.50 16.57
C ARG A 250 10.83 -16.11 15.49
N THR A 251 10.87 -17.43 15.31
CA THR A 251 9.97 -18.15 14.39
C THR A 251 8.55 -18.28 14.95
N TYR A 252 8.34 -17.98 16.23
CA TYR A 252 7.02 -17.86 16.84
C TYR A 252 6.67 -16.37 16.97
N PRO A 253 5.78 -15.82 16.12
CA PRO A 253 5.42 -14.41 16.15
C PRO A 253 5.06 -13.85 17.53
N PRO A 254 4.31 -14.54 18.40
CA PRO A 254 3.90 -14.02 19.72
C PRO A 254 5.06 -13.90 20.72
N ARG A 255 6.23 -14.50 20.43
CA ARG A 255 7.41 -14.40 21.30
C ARG A 255 8.20 -13.11 21.11
N SER A 256 7.91 -12.35 20.06
CA SER A 256 8.51 -11.03 19.87
C SER A 256 7.78 -9.99 20.71
N GLU A 257 8.52 -9.11 21.39
CA GLU A 257 7.91 -8.03 22.17
C GLU A 257 7.45 -6.86 21.27
N TYR A 258 8.25 -6.52 20.26
CA TYR A 258 8.03 -5.38 19.37
C TYR A 258 7.85 -5.81 17.93
N ALA A 259 7.31 -4.92 17.11
CA ALA A 259 7.15 -5.17 15.70
C ALA A 259 8.50 -5.21 15.00
N ALA A 260 8.66 -6.16 14.08
CA ALA A 260 9.90 -6.36 13.34
C ALA A 260 9.69 -7.14 12.05
N ASP A 261 10.55 -6.88 11.08
CA ASP A 261 10.71 -7.66 9.87
C ASP A 261 11.92 -8.59 9.99
N TYR A 262 11.74 -9.84 9.56
CA TYR A 262 12.79 -10.84 9.39
C TYR A 262 12.79 -11.29 7.93
N PHE A 263 13.74 -10.79 7.14
CA PHE A 263 13.96 -11.23 5.76
C PHE A 263 14.96 -12.39 5.74
N TYR A 264 14.46 -13.62 5.64
CA TYR A 264 15.28 -14.83 5.63
C TYR A 264 16.30 -14.81 4.48
N ASP A 265 17.58 -15.01 4.81
CA ASP A 265 18.67 -15.05 3.85
C ASP A 265 18.74 -16.46 3.22
N VAL A 266 17.78 -16.73 2.34
CA VAL A 266 17.63 -18.04 1.68
C VAL A 266 18.81 -18.29 0.73
N PRO A 267 19.57 -19.40 0.87
CA PRO A 267 20.68 -19.73 -0.01
C PRO A 267 20.24 -19.86 -1.49
N ASP A 268 21.07 -19.41 -2.42
CA ASP A 268 20.68 -19.33 -3.83
C ASP A 268 20.25 -20.68 -4.44
N GLU A 269 20.82 -21.81 -4.00
CA GLU A 269 20.45 -23.16 -4.50
C GLU A 269 19.23 -23.79 -3.80
N ALA A 270 18.84 -23.26 -2.64
CA ALA A 270 17.76 -23.82 -1.83
C ALA A 270 16.40 -23.62 -2.52
N ARG A 271 15.48 -24.57 -2.36
CA ARG A 271 14.09 -24.38 -2.84
C ARG A 271 13.47 -23.16 -2.16
N ARG A 272 12.79 -22.30 -2.91
CA ARG A 272 12.10 -21.13 -2.36
C ARG A 272 10.78 -21.52 -1.70
N TRP A 273 10.68 -21.40 -0.38
CA TRP A 273 9.44 -21.64 0.36
C TRP A 273 9.40 -20.92 1.71
N ILE A 274 8.19 -20.70 2.21
CA ILE A 274 7.90 -20.26 3.59
C ILE A 274 6.59 -20.91 4.04
N ALA A 275 6.55 -21.41 5.27
CA ALA A 275 5.38 -22.08 5.83
C ALA A 275 5.01 -21.49 7.19
N ALA A 276 3.72 -21.53 7.52
CA ALA A 276 3.20 -21.19 8.84
C ALA A 276 2.36 -22.36 9.35
N LEU A 277 2.90 -23.10 10.32
CA LEU A 277 2.32 -24.34 10.85
C LEU A 277 1.85 -24.16 12.28
N ASP A 278 0.78 -24.84 12.65
CA ASP A 278 0.25 -24.85 14.01
C ASP A 278 0.85 -25.94 14.87
N ASP A 279 0.47 -25.99 16.14
CA ASP A 279 0.99 -26.95 17.12
C ASP A 279 0.82 -28.41 16.70
N ASP A 280 -0.15 -28.70 15.82
CA ASP A 280 -0.39 -30.03 15.25
C ASP A 280 0.43 -30.30 13.96
N GLY A 281 1.28 -29.34 13.56
CA GLY A 281 2.11 -29.42 12.36
C GLY A 281 1.36 -29.11 11.06
N HIS A 282 0.20 -28.45 11.13
CA HIS A 282 -0.67 -28.19 9.98
C HIS A 282 -0.79 -26.70 9.65
N GLY A 283 -0.75 -26.33 8.37
CA GLY A 283 -0.93 -24.92 8.01
C GLY A 283 -0.74 -24.62 6.54
N LEU A 284 -0.34 -23.39 6.23
CA LEU A 284 -0.10 -22.91 4.88
C LEU A 284 1.38 -23.06 4.52
N VAL A 285 1.66 -23.41 3.27
CA VAL A 285 2.97 -23.21 2.64
C VAL A 285 2.83 -22.40 1.36
N GLN A 286 3.76 -21.47 1.16
CA GLN A 286 4.00 -20.79 -0.11
C GLN A 286 5.34 -21.27 -0.67
N THR A 287 5.37 -21.62 -1.96
CA THR A 287 6.59 -21.94 -2.71
C THR A 287 6.52 -21.29 -4.09
N SER A 288 7.65 -21.09 -4.76
CA SER A 288 7.67 -20.48 -6.09
C SER A 288 8.88 -20.90 -6.90
N THR A 289 8.85 -20.56 -8.19
CA THR A 289 10.03 -20.60 -9.07
C THR A 289 11.12 -19.63 -8.59
N ASP A 290 12.37 -19.87 -8.96
CA ASP A 290 13.56 -19.25 -8.34
C ASP A 290 13.66 -17.72 -8.45
N LEU A 291 12.95 -17.09 -9.40
CA LEU A 291 12.96 -15.63 -9.59
C LEU A 291 12.46 -14.87 -8.36
N GLN A 292 11.48 -15.42 -7.63
CA GLN A 292 10.95 -14.81 -6.42
C GLN A 292 11.81 -15.23 -5.21
N ARG A 293 12.92 -14.51 -5.03
CA ARG A 293 13.98 -14.84 -4.07
C ARG A 293 13.60 -14.67 -2.59
N GLY A 294 13.03 -13.53 -2.22
CA GLY A 294 12.88 -13.12 -0.83
C GLY A 294 11.86 -13.95 -0.07
N ARG A 295 12.12 -14.19 1.22
CA ARG A 295 11.14 -14.74 2.18
C ARG A 295 11.17 -13.89 3.43
N LYS A 296 9.99 -13.44 3.87
CA LYS A 296 9.88 -12.48 4.98
C LYS A 296 8.87 -12.98 5.99
N LEU A 297 9.15 -12.75 7.27
CA LEU A 297 8.19 -12.72 8.36
C LEU A 297 8.10 -11.29 8.91
N PHE A 298 6.90 -10.75 9.02
CA PHE A 298 6.61 -9.57 9.85
C PHE A 298 5.75 -9.97 11.04
N VAL A 299 6.12 -9.44 12.21
CA VAL A 299 5.43 -9.64 13.48
C VAL A 299 5.01 -8.29 14.05
N TRP A 300 3.85 -8.22 14.70
CA TRP A 300 3.40 -7.02 15.43
C TRP A 300 4.06 -6.87 16.80
N GLY A 301 4.53 -7.98 17.35
CA GLY A 301 4.98 -8.08 18.74
C GLY A 301 3.82 -8.16 19.75
N ALA A 302 4.13 -8.71 20.92
CA ALA A 302 3.22 -8.88 22.05
C ALA A 302 3.24 -7.69 23.02
N GLY A 303 3.86 -6.57 22.68
CA GLY A 303 3.78 -5.32 23.43
C GLY A 303 2.43 -4.62 23.27
N THR A 304 2.16 -3.60 24.09
CA THR A 304 0.90 -2.85 24.09
C THR A 304 0.58 -2.26 22.72
N GLY A 305 1.53 -1.56 22.09
CA GLY A 305 1.30 -0.96 20.78
C GLY A 305 1.13 -1.98 19.65
N GLY A 306 1.83 -3.11 19.69
CA GLY A 306 1.65 -4.21 18.72
C GLY A 306 0.23 -4.80 18.79
N ARG A 307 -0.26 -5.08 20.01
CA ARG A 307 -1.66 -5.50 20.21
C ARG A 307 -2.64 -4.43 19.76
N ARG A 308 -2.38 -3.16 20.10
CA ARG A 308 -3.25 -2.05 19.76
C ARG A 308 -3.38 -1.87 18.24
N TRP A 309 -2.29 -1.97 17.49
CA TRP A 309 -2.34 -1.96 16.02
C TRP A 309 -3.14 -3.12 15.46
N GLN A 310 -2.99 -4.33 16.01
CA GLN A 310 -3.79 -5.46 15.58
C GLN A 310 -5.28 -5.19 15.78
N GLU A 311 -5.71 -4.80 16.98
CA GLU A 311 -7.09 -4.40 17.27
C GLU A 311 -7.60 -3.27 16.37
N TRP A 312 -6.72 -2.31 16.04
CA TRP A 312 -7.01 -1.17 15.19
C TRP A 312 -7.24 -1.54 13.72
N LEU A 313 -6.64 -2.64 13.26
CA LEU A 313 -6.79 -3.14 11.89
C LEU A 313 -7.91 -4.19 11.76
N THR A 314 -8.39 -4.72 12.88
CA THR A 314 -9.35 -5.83 12.95
C THR A 314 -10.48 -5.50 13.94
N GLU A 315 -11.12 -6.50 14.53
CA GLU A 315 -11.97 -6.34 15.70
C GLU A 315 -11.39 -7.04 16.95
N PRO A 316 -11.77 -6.62 18.17
CA PRO A 316 -11.33 -7.31 19.38
C PRO A 316 -11.64 -8.81 19.34
N GLY A 317 -10.69 -9.63 19.79
CA GLY A 317 -10.90 -11.08 19.94
C GLY A 317 -10.62 -11.95 18.71
N THR A 318 -10.02 -11.41 17.64
CA THR A 318 -9.70 -12.21 16.43
C THR A 318 -8.45 -13.08 16.52
N GLY A 319 -7.75 -13.07 17.67
CA GLY A 319 -6.55 -13.89 17.89
C GLY A 319 -5.28 -13.35 17.22
N GLY A 320 -5.37 -12.29 16.41
CA GLY A 320 -4.23 -11.63 15.76
C GLY A 320 -3.64 -12.40 14.58
N TYR A 321 -2.68 -11.77 13.89
CA TYR A 321 -2.06 -12.32 12.69
C TYR A 321 -0.59 -11.94 12.59
N ALA A 322 0.16 -12.72 11.83
CA ALA A 322 1.49 -12.37 11.35
C ALA A 322 1.45 -12.34 9.82
N GLU A 323 2.49 -11.77 9.22
CA GLU A 323 2.61 -11.75 7.76
C GLU A 323 3.81 -12.56 7.32
N ILE A 324 3.58 -13.56 6.48
CA ILE A 324 4.64 -14.22 5.73
C ILE A 324 4.60 -13.72 4.29
N GLN A 325 5.75 -13.48 3.67
CA GLN A 325 5.78 -12.85 2.35
C GLN A 325 6.84 -13.45 1.45
N ALA A 326 6.63 -13.36 0.14
CA ALA A 326 7.59 -13.76 -0.87
C ALA A 326 7.78 -12.65 -1.92
N GLY A 327 9.02 -12.32 -2.27
CA GLY A 327 9.30 -11.17 -3.13
C GLY A 327 10.47 -11.37 -4.09
N LEU A 328 10.63 -10.45 -5.05
CA LEU A 328 11.70 -10.53 -6.06
C LEU A 328 13.10 -10.26 -5.49
N ALA A 329 13.21 -9.35 -4.52
CA ALA A 329 14.48 -8.98 -3.89
C ALA A 329 14.70 -9.72 -2.56
N ARG A 330 15.88 -9.56 -1.93
CA ARG A 330 16.17 -10.19 -0.63
C ARG A 330 15.29 -9.60 0.48
N THR A 331 15.10 -8.29 0.46
CA THR A 331 14.32 -7.50 1.42
C THR A 331 13.35 -6.57 0.69
N GLN A 332 12.41 -5.97 1.44
CA GLN A 332 11.47 -5.00 0.88
C GLN A 332 12.07 -3.63 0.59
N LEU A 333 13.31 -3.38 0.96
CA LEU A 333 13.94 -2.07 0.79
C LEU A 333 14.53 -1.90 -0.63
N GLU A 334 14.64 -2.98 -1.40
CA GLU A 334 15.29 -3.05 -2.71
C GLU A 334 14.31 -2.88 -3.88
N HIS A 335 14.78 -2.28 -4.98
CA HIS A 335 14.11 -2.30 -6.27
C HIS A 335 14.97 -3.05 -7.30
N VAL A 336 14.35 -3.95 -8.05
CA VAL A 336 15.02 -4.75 -9.08
C VAL A 336 14.88 -4.05 -10.43
N ARG A 337 15.98 -3.95 -11.17
CA ARG A 337 15.97 -3.37 -12.52
C ARG A 337 15.28 -4.31 -13.51
N LEU A 338 14.24 -3.83 -14.17
CA LEU A 338 13.66 -4.44 -15.36
C LEU A 338 14.11 -3.63 -16.59
N ASP A 339 14.78 -4.28 -17.53
CA ASP A 339 15.29 -3.59 -18.73
C ASP A 339 14.14 -3.13 -19.66
N ALA A 340 14.48 -2.25 -20.60
CA ALA A 340 13.54 -1.74 -21.60
C ALA A 340 12.90 -2.90 -22.38
N GLU A 341 11.59 -2.83 -22.60
CA GLU A 341 10.83 -3.82 -23.39
C GLU A 341 10.98 -5.28 -22.90
N ALA A 342 11.39 -5.45 -21.64
CA ALA A 342 11.55 -6.75 -20.99
C ALA A 342 10.37 -7.07 -20.06
N GLU A 343 10.37 -8.30 -19.54
CA GLU A 343 9.39 -8.72 -18.54
C GLU A 343 10.00 -9.62 -17.45
N PHE A 344 9.42 -9.54 -16.27
CA PHE A 344 9.56 -10.56 -15.25
C PHE A 344 8.30 -11.42 -15.22
N ALA A 345 8.49 -12.74 -15.11
CA ALA A 345 7.40 -13.67 -14.88
C ALA A 345 7.87 -14.84 -14.02
N TRP A 346 6.99 -15.28 -13.12
CA TRP A 346 7.25 -16.40 -12.19
C TRP A 346 5.94 -17.08 -11.82
N LEU A 347 6.04 -18.26 -11.21
CA LEU A 347 4.90 -18.97 -10.64
C LEU A 347 5.07 -19.11 -9.14
N GLU A 348 3.99 -18.85 -8.41
CA GLU A 348 3.84 -19.10 -6.98
C GLU A 348 2.82 -20.22 -6.76
N SER A 349 2.90 -20.92 -5.63
CA SER A 349 1.97 -21.99 -5.28
C SER A 349 1.65 -21.96 -3.78
N TYR A 350 0.36 -22.02 -3.48
CA TYR A 350 -0.19 -21.88 -2.13
C TYR A 350 -1.06 -23.09 -1.80
N GLY A 351 -0.79 -23.76 -0.70
CA GLY A 351 -1.54 -24.95 -0.32
C GLY A 351 -1.32 -25.38 1.13
N PRO A 352 -2.01 -26.42 1.59
CA PRO A 352 -1.83 -26.96 2.91
C PRO A 352 -0.49 -27.70 3.01
N LEU A 353 0.13 -27.65 4.19
CA LEU A 353 1.25 -28.48 4.56
C LEU A 353 0.95 -29.19 5.88
N SER A 354 1.33 -30.46 5.95
CA SER A 354 1.25 -31.30 7.14
C SER A 354 2.62 -31.89 7.42
N ALA A 355 3.13 -31.66 8.62
CA ALA A 355 4.44 -32.11 9.07
C ALA A 355 4.34 -32.74 10.47
N ALA A 356 5.35 -33.53 10.86
CA ALA A 356 5.40 -34.13 12.19
C ALA A 356 5.55 -33.03 13.27
N PRO A 357 4.56 -32.82 14.16
CA PRO A 357 4.54 -31.69 15.10
C PRO A 357 5.74 -31.72 16.06
N ASP A 358 6.12 -32.90 16.55
CA ASP A 358 7.27 -33.10 17.43
C ASP A 358 8.60 -32.70 16.78
N VAL A 359 8.70 -32.81 15.45
CA VAL A 359 9.88 -32.40 14.69
C VAL A 359 9.85 -30.91 14.39
N VAL A 360 8.74 -30.39 13.84
CA VAL A 360 8.66 -28.98 13.44
C VAL A 360 8.55 -28.01 14.61
N HIS A 361 8.15 -28.47 15.80
CA HIS A 361 8.21 -27.71 17.06
C HIS A 361 9.41 -28.07 17.93
N GLY A 362 10.22 -29.05 17.52
CA GLY A 362 11.45 -29.43 18.19
C GLY A 362 12.49 -28.31 18.25
N GLY A 363 13.46 -28.46 19.15
CA GLY A 363 14.57 -27.51 19.32
C GLY A 363 15.66 -27.60 18.25
N ASP A 364 15.68 -28.65 17.43
CA ASP A 364 16.61 -28.77 16.31
C ASP A 364 16.04 -28.06 15.06
N TRP A 365 16.52 -26.85 14.80
CA TRP A 365 16.11 -26.04 13.65
C TRP A 365 16.34 -26.74 12.30
N ARG A 366 17.44 -27.47 12.18
CA ARG A 366 17.78 -28.17 10.94
C ARG A 366 16.80 -29.31 10.69
N ALA A 367 16.43 -30.05 11.73
CA ALA A 367 15.41 -31.09 11.64
C ALA A 367 14.04 -30.51 11.28
N ALA A 368 13.63 -29.42 11.93
CA ALA A 368 12.36 -28.75 11.63
C ALA A 368 12.26 -28.29 10.16
N ARG A 369 13.32 -27.65 9.64
CA ARG A 369 13.38 -27.26 8.22
C ARG A 369 13.38 -28.47 7.28
N GLY A 370 14.15 -29.51 7.61
CA GLY A 370 14.24 -30.73 6.82
C GLY A 370 12.91 -31.47 6.70
N GLU A 371 12.14 -31.56 7.79
CA GLU A 371 10.80 -32.13 7.77
C GLU A 371 9.85 -31.31 6.88
N ALA A 372 9.80 -29.98 7.05
CA ALA A 372 8.95 -29.13 6.22
C ALA A 372 9.31 -29.23 4.72
N GLU A 373 10.61 -29.24 4.40
CA GLU A 373 11.10 -29.39 3.03
C GLU A 373 10.75 -30.76 2.44
N GLN A 374 10.92 -31.84 3.21
CA GLN A 374 10.56 -33.20 2.77
C GLN A 374 9.05 -33.33 2.51
N ARG A 375 8.22 -32.78 3.42
CA ARG A 375 6.76 -32.80 3.26
C ARG A 375 6.29 -31.97 2.08
N LEU A 376 6.91 -30.81 1.87
CA LEU A 376 6.63 -29.98 0.70
C LEU A 376 7.05 -30.71 -0.59
N ALA A 377 8.21 -31.36 -0.62
CA ALA A 377 8.65 -32.14 -1.78
C ALA A 377 7.72 -33.32 -2.09
N GLN A 378 7.08 -33.93 -1.08
CA GLN A 378 6.07 -34.98 -1.26
C GLN A 378 4.73 -34.42 -1.75
N ALA A 379 4.27 -33.31 -1.20
CA ALA A 379 2.98 -32.71 -1.52
C ALA A 379 2.99 -31.97 -2.87
N LEU A 380 4.10 -31.28 -3.18
CA LEU A 380 4.31 -30.54 -4.42
C LEU A 380 5.80 -30.55 -4.77
N PRO A 381 6.28 -31.49 -5.59
CA PRO A 381 7.66 -31.53 -6.06
C PRO A 381 8.12 -30.20 -6.72
N ARG A 382 9.42 -29.85 -6.65
CA ARG A 382 9.96 -28.60 -7.23
C ARG A 382 9.78 -28.56 -8.75
N ASP A 383 10.09 -29.67 -9.41
CA ASP A 383 9.91 -29.86 -10.85
C ASP A 383 8.44 -29.76 -11.29
N ALA A 384 7.48 -30.09 -10.41
CA ALA A 384 6.07 -29.86 -10.69
C ALA A 384 5.71 -28.36 -10.72
N VAL A 385 6.33 -27.53 -9.88
CA VAL A 385 6.17 -26.06 -9.92
C VAL A 385 6.78 -25.49 -11.20
N ASP A 386 7.98 -25.96 -11.58
CA ASP A 386 8.65 -25.54 -12.82
C ASP A 386 7.86 -25.98 -14.07
N ALA A 387 7.29 -27.18 -14.06
CA ALA A 387 6.42 -27.68 -15.12
C ALA A 387 5.11 -26.89 -15.20
N ALA A 388 4.49 -26.55 -14.07
CA ALA A 388 3.31 -25.70 -14.02
C ALA A 388 3.62 -24.29 -14.58
N TYR A 389 4.79 -23.72 -14.26
CA TYR A 389 5.23 -22.45 -14.82
C TYR A 389 5.40 -22.52 -16.34
N ALA A 390 6.06 -23.57 -16.84
CA ALA A 390 6.25 -23.78 -18.27
C ALA A 390 4.91 -23.97 -19.01
N ALA A 391 3.94 -24.63 -18.38
CA ALA A 391 2.59 -24.82 -18.92
C ALA A 391 1.77 -23.52 -18.91
N TRP A 392 1.90 -22.71 -17.85
CA TRP A 392 1.22 -21.42 -17.74
C TRP A 392 1.76 -20.36 -18.69
N ARG A 393 3.08 -20.32 -18.93
CA ARG A 393 3.72 -19.22 -19.66
C ARG A 393 3.09 -18.91 -21.04
N PRO A 394 2.76 -19.89 -21.90
CA PRO A 394 2.05 -19.64 -23.15
C PRO A 394 0.64 -19.05 -22.97
N CYS A 395 -0.05 -19.36 -21.87
CA CYS A 395 -1.38 -18.84 -21.54
C CYS A 395 -1.33 -17.39 -21.06
N ALA A 396 -0.17 -16.90 -20.61
CA ALA A 396 -0.04 -15.52 -20.10
C ALA A 396 -0.48 -14.47 -21.14
N ASP A 397 -0.26 -14.72 -22.43
CA ASP A 397 -0.67 -13.84 -23.55
C ASP A 397 -2.04 -14.17 -24.14
N ALA A 398 -2.73 -15.20 -23.65
CA ALA A 398 -4.06 -15.55 -24.15
C ALA A 398 -5.03 -14.40 -23.89
N GLU A 399 -5.80 -14.02 -24.92
CA GLU A 399 -6.82 -12.99 -24.77
C GLU A 399 -7.87 -13.42 -23.74
N PRO A 400 -8.22 -12.56 -22.77
CA PRO A 400 -9.24 -12.89 -21.80
C PRO A 400 -10.61 -13.11 -22.43
N GLY A 401 -11.36 -14.08 -21.89
CA GLY A 401 -12.72 -14.39 -22.30
C GLY A 401 -13.74 -13.47 -21.63
N GLU A 402 -14.63 -14.04 -20.81
CA GLU A 402 -15.64 -13.25 -20.09
C GLU A 402 -14.99 -12.32 -19.07
N VAL A 403 -15.20 -11.01 -19.22
CA VAL A 403 -14.85 -10.00 -18.22
C VAL A 403 -15.74 -10.16 -16.99
N LEU A 404 -15.09 -10.35 -15.84
CA LEU A 404 -15.69 -10.59 -14.54
C LEU A 404 -15.81 -9.32 -13.68
N ALA A 405 -14.79 -8.45 -13.74
CA ALA A 405 -14.74 -7.16 -13.08
C ALA A 405 -13.93 -6.16 -13.92
N THR A 406 -14.15 -4.86 -13.68
CA THR A 406 -13.49 -3.77 -14.42
C THR A 406 -12.64 -2.95 -13.46
N GLY A 407 -11.36 -2.77 -13.79
CA GLY A 407 -10.42 -1.87 -13.11
C GLY A 407 -10.61 -0.42 -13.53
N SER A 408 -9.57 0.38 -13.33
CA SER A 408 -9.57 1.81 -13.64
C SER A 408 -9.42 2.12 -15.14
N GLY A 409 -9.66 3.38 -15.50
CA GLY A 409 -9.42 3.88 -16.86
C GLY A 409 -7.96 4.23 -17.17
N TRP A 410 -7.05 4.15 -16.19
CA TRP A 410 -5.68 4.66 -16.34
C TRP A 410 -4.83 3.85 -17.31
N GLY A 411 -4.94 2.51 -17.28
CA GLY A 411 -4.26 1.66 -18.26
C GLY A 411 -4.76 1.90 -19.69
N ALA A 412 -6.06 2.17 -19.86
CA ALA A 412 -6.63 2.48 -21.18
C ALA A 412 -6.08 3.79 -21.74
N LEU A 413 -5.91 4.80 -20.88
CA LEU A 413 -5.31 6.07 -21.27
C LEU A 413 -3.85 5.91 -21.71
N GLU A 414 -3.04 5.13 -20.98
CA GLU A 414 -1.64 4.88 -21.35
C GLU A 414 -1.50 4.06 -22.63
N VAL A 415 -2.36 3.05 -22.81
CA VAL A 415 -2.43 2.26 -24.04
C VAL A 415 -2.83 3.13 -25.24
N LEU A 416 -3.87 3.96 -25.09
CA LEU A 416 -4.33 4.90 -26.12
C LEU A 416 -3.21 5.86 -26.53
N ARG A 417 -2.54 6.48 -25.55
CA ARG A 417 -1.41 7.40 -25.79
C ARG A 417 -0.26 6.71 -26.52
N ALA A 418 0.11 5.50 -26.09
CA ALA A 418 1.25 4.79 -26.66
C ALA A 418 0.96 4.13 -28.02
N GLY A 419 -0.31 3.94 -28.37
CA GLY A 419 -0.71 3.19 -29.57
C GLY A 419 -0.24 1.73 -29.57
N ARG A 420 -0.04 1.15 -28.37
CA ARG A 420 0.50 -0.21 -28.18
C ARG A 420 -0.61 -1.21 -27.88
N LYS A 421 -0.37 -2.49 -28.18
CA LYS A 421 -1.23 -3.59 -27.71
C LYS A 421 -0.46 -4.39 -26.67
N LEU A 422 -1.15 -4.82 -25.62
CA LEU A 422 -0.59 -5.65 -24.55
C LEU A 422 -1.34 -6.99 -24.51
N PRO A 423 -0.86 -8.02 -25.25
CA PRO A 423 -1.50 -9.32 -25.29
C PRO A 423 -1.77 -9.87 -23.90
N GLY A 424 -2.98 -10.37 -23.67
CA GLY A 424 -3.40 -10.96 -22.39
C GLY A 424 -3.80 -9.97 -21.29
N THR A 425 -3.51 -8.67 -21.42
CA THR A 425 -3.97 -7.62 -20.49
C THR A 425 -4.58 -6.45 -21.27
N PRO A 426 -5.78 -6.65 -21.87
CA PRO A 426 -6.43 -5.60 -22.64
C PRO A 426 -6.90 -4.47 -21.73
N PHE A 427 -6.64 -3.24 -22.12
CA PHE A 427 -7.20 -2.04 -21.49
C PHE A 427 -8.14 -1.37 -22.48
N ASP A 428 -9.44 -1.62 -22.32
CA ASP A 428 -10.47 -1.14 -23.25
C ASP A 428 -10.71 0.37 -23.08
N GLU A 429 -10.74 1.13 -24.17
CA GLU A 429 -11.07 2.55 -24.16
C GLU A 429 -12.44 2.85 -23.53
N ALA A 430 -13.35 1.88 -23.49
CA ALA A 430 -14.63 1.97 -22.80
C ALA A 430 -14.50 2.19 -21.27
N THR A 431 -13.32 1.96 -20.68
CA THR A 431 -13.06 2.21 -19.26
C THR A 431 -12.59 3.64 -18.98
N LEU A 432 -12.36 4.47 -20.01
CA LEU A 432 -12.02 5.88 -19.86
C LEU A 432 -13.20 6.64 -19.22
N GLY A 433 -12.92 7.29 -18.09
CA GLY A 433 -13.93 8.00 -17.30
C GLY A 433 -13.65 9.50 -17.16
N PRO A 434 -14.43 10.18 -16.28
CA PRO A 434 -14.30 11.62 -16.05
C PRO A 434 -12.90 12.07 -15.61
N GLU A 435 -12.14 11.22 -14.92
CA GLU A 435 -10.78 11.54 -14.48
C GLU A 435 -9.77 11.51 -15.63
N GLN A 436 -9.98 10.66 -16.64
CA GLN A 436 -9.09 10.56 -17.80
C GLN A 436 -9.48 11.57 -18.90
N ALA A 437 -10.74 12.01 -18.95
CA ALA A 437 -11.25 12.86 -20.02
C ALA A 437 -10.40 14.13 -20.29
N PRO A 438 -9.92 14.90 -19.29
CA PRO A 438 -9.04 16.05 -19.55
C PRO A 438 -7.72 15.68 -20.23
N TRP A 439 -7.18 14.50 -19.93
CA TRP A 439 -5.93 13.98 -20.48
C TRP A 439 -6.12 13.44 -21.90
N VAL A 440 -7.28 12.86 -22.19
CA VAL A 440 -7.67 12.51 -23.57
C VAL A 440 -7.79 13.78 -24.44
N GLU A 441 -8.37 14.86 -23.90
CA GLU A 441 -8.44 16.13 -24.63
C GLU A 441 -7.06 16.75 -24.84
N LEU A 442 -6.17 16.71 -23.84
CA LEU A 442 -4.77 17.11 -24.01
C LEU A 442 -4.08 16.29 -25.11
N LEU A 443 -4.25 14.97 -25.11
CA LEU A 443 -3.67 14.06 -26.10
C LEU A 443 -4.12 14.39 -27.53
N HIS A 444 -5.40 14.70 -27.73
CA HIS A 444 -5.97 14.95 -29.05
C HIS A 444 -5.83 16.39 -29.55
N SER A 445 -5.93 17.37 -28.65
CA SER A 445 -6.00 18.80 -29.01
C SER A 445 -4.73 19.59 -28.68
N GLY A 446 -3.85 19.04 -27.84
CA GLY A 446 -2.70 19.75 -27.28
C GLY A 446 -3.07 20.78 -26.20
N ALA A 447 -4.31 20.79 -25.70
CA ALA A 447 -4.75 21.71 -24.66
C ALA A 447 -5.50 20.97 -23.54
N VAL A 448 -5.25 21.39 -22.31
CA VAL A 448 -6.05 20.95 -21.16
C VAL A 448 -7.35 21.77 -21.12
N PRO A 449 -8.53 21.15 -20.94
CA PRO A 449 -9.78 21.88 -20.86
C PRO A 449 -9.83 22.78 -19.63
N GLU A 450 -10.32 24.01 -19.82
CA GLU A 450 -10.64 24.92 -18.71
C GLU A 450 -12.07 24.64 -18.22
N PRO A 451 -12.27 24.38 -16.92
CA PRO A 451 -13.58 24.04 -16.41
C PRO A 451 -14.50 25.27 -16.49
N ARG A 452 -15.75 25.04 -16.91
CA ARG A 452 -16.76 26.12 -17.01
C ARG A 452 -17.11 26.75 -15.65
N ARG A 453 -16.83 26.04 -14.56
CA ARG A 453 -17.05 26.45 -13.17
C ARG A 453 -15.82 26.06 -12.36
N VAL A 454 -15.46 26.88 -11.39
CA VAL A 454 -14.39 26.57 -10.45
C VAL A 454 -14.73 25.26 -9.72
N ALA A 455 -13.75 24.37 -9.66
CA ALA A 455 -13.79 23.12 -8.91
C ALA A 455 -12.35 22.78 -8.47
N PRO A 456 -12.17 21.97 -7.42
CA PRO A 456 -10.87 21.41 -7.10
C PRO A 456 -10.23 20.70 -8.30
N PRO A 457 -8.93 20.91 -8.57
CA PRO A 457 -8.28 20.31 -9.74
C PRO A 457 -8.33 18.78 -9.72
N GLY A 458 -8.37 18.20 -10.93
CA GLY A 458 -8.31 16.76 -11.14
C GLY A 458 -6.95 16.15 -10.76
N PRO A 459 -6.83 14.80 -10.83
CA PRO A 459 -5.56 14.12 -10.66
C PRO A 459 -4.55 14.60 -11.70
N THR A 460 -3.28 14.73 -11.31
CA THR A 460 -2.20 15.16 -12.21
C THR A 460 -1.38 13.97 -12.69
N LEU A 461 -1.22 13.82 -14.00
CA LEU A 461 -0.26 12.88 -14.57
C LEU A 461 1.14 13.49 -14.59
N VAL A 462 2.13 12.69 -14.15
CA VAL A 462 3.50 13.16 -13.90
C VAL A 462 4.56 12.41 -14.71
N ALA A 463 4.15 11.42 -15.50
CA ALA A 463 5.08 10.72 -16.38
C ALA A 463 5.67 11.69 -17.42
N PRO A 464 6.94 11.51 -17.84
CA PRO A 464 7.63 12.49 -18.68
C PRO A 464 6.87 12.88 -19.95
N HIS A 465 6.22 11.93 -20.63
CA HIS A 465 5.47 12.21 -21.85
C HIS A 465 4.25 13.12 -21.63
N TRP A 466 3.57 13.04 -20.47
CA TRP A 466 2.46 13.95 -20.14
C TRP A 466 2.97 15.34 -19.78
N ARG A 467 4.10 15.41 -19.06
CA ARG A 467 4.78 16.67 -18.78
C ARG A 467 5.19 17.37 -20.08
N ASP A 468 5.79 16.65 -21.02
CA ASP A 468 6.23 17.20 -22.30
C ASP A 468 5.02 17.76 -23.10
N MET A 469 3.86 17.09 -23.07
CA MET A 469 2.63 17.64 -23.65
C MET A 469 2.17 18.93 -22.95
N LEU A 470 2.19 18.95 -21.61
CA LEU A 470 1.83 20.13 -20.81
C LEU A 470 2.78 21.32 -21.07
N GLU A 471 4.07 21.09 -21.33
CA GLU A 471 5.03 22.14 -21.66
C GLU A 471 4.71 22.84 -22.99
N THR A 472 4.06 22.12 -23.91
CA THR A 472 3.63 22.66 -25.21
C THR A 472 2.19 23.18 -25.22
N ALA A 473 1.41 22.90 -24.17
CA ALA A 473 0.03 23.32 -24.07
C ALA A 473 -0.07 24.85 -23.88
N PRO A 474 -1.20 25.48 -24.27
CA PRO A 474 -1.43 26.89 -24.00
C PRO A 474 -1.30 27.19 -22.49
N ALA A 475 -0.55 28.23 -22.15
CA ALA A 475 -0.31 28.69 -20.78
C ALA A 475 -1.58 29.24 -20.14
N ARG A 476 -2.43 28.34 -19.63
CA ARG A 476 -3.69 28.62 -18.95
C ARG A 476 -3.64 28.08 -17.52
N PRO A 477 -4.42 28.64 -16.57
CA PRO A 477 -4.31 28.30 -15.15
C PRO A 477 -4.30 26.80 -14.84
N VAL A 478 -5.18 26.00 -15.47
CA VAL A 478 -5.25 24.56 -15.21
C VAL A 478 -4.06 23.81 -15.80
N ALA A 479 -3.63 24.16 -17.01
CA ALA A 479 -2.44 23.59 -17.62
C ALA A 479 -1.17 23.91 -16.80
N GLU A 480 -1.03 25.16 -16.34
CA GLU A 480 0.07 25.61 -15.48
C GLU A 480 0.09 24.93 -14.12
N TYR A 481 -1.09 24.71 -13.52
CA TYR A 481 -1.23 23.94 -12.30
C TYR A 481 -0.67 22.52 -12.47
N HIS A 482 -1.14 21.79 -13.48
CA HIS A 482 -0.71 20.42 -13.76
C HIS A 482 0.76 20.35 -14.16
N LEU A 483 1.23 21.29 -14.99
CA LEU A 483 2.62 21.39 -15.41
C LEU A 483 3.54 21.59 -14.21
N GLY A 484 3.20 22.52 -13.30
CA GLY A 484 4.00 22.75 -12.11
C GLY A 484 4.02 21.55 -11.17
N VAL A 485 2.91 20.82 -11.02
CA VAL A 485 2.87 19.57 -10.23
C VAL A 485 3.75 18.48 -10.87
N ALA A 486 3.72 18.33 -12.19
CA ALA A 486 4.58 17.37 -12.91
C ALA A 486 6.07 17.75 -12.82
N GLN A 487 6.41 19.03 -12.94
CA GLN A 487 7.77 19.54 -12.75
C GLN A 487 8.26 19.36 -11.32
N TRP A 488 7.40 19.59 -10.33
CA TRP A 488 7.69 19.35 -8.92
C TRP A 488 8.06 17.89 -8.67
N HIS A 489 7.25 16.97 -9.20
CA HIS A 489 7.50 15.54 -9.10
C HIS A 489 8.83 15.12 -9.76
N ALA A 490 9.17 15.73 -10.91
CA ALA A 490 10.44 15.51 -11.60
C ALA A 490 11.67 16.07 -10.84
N GLY A 491 11.46 16.89 -9.80
CA GLY A 491 12.51 17.58 -9.05
C GLY A 491 12.93 18.93 -9.67
N ASP A 492 12.22 19.39 -10.69
CA ASP A 492 12.45 20.68 -11.36
C ASP A 492 11.78 21.82 -10.57
N LEU A 493 12.10 21.94 -9.27
CA LEU A 493 11.35 22.77 -8.30
C LEU A 493 11.23 24.25 -8.74
N ALA A 494 12.29 24.82 -9.31
CA ALA A 494 12.28 26.20 -9.78
C ALA A 494 11.36 26.41 -10.99
N GLN A 495 11.24 25.43 -11.88
CA GLN A 495 10.30 25.47 -12.99
C GLN A 495 8.87 25.31 -12.48
N ALA A 496 8.65 24.41 -11.50
CA ALA A 496 7.34 24.22 -10.89
C ALA A 496 6.78 25.52 -10.31
N VAL A 497 7.60 26.24 -9.53
CA VAL A 497 7.23 27.56 -8.97
C VAL A 497 6.89 28.55 -10.07
N ARG A 498 7.71 28.66 -11.12
CA ARG A 498 7.45 29.57 -12.26
C ARG A 498 6.13 29.27 -12.96
N SER A 499 5.83 27.99 -13.19
CA SER A 499 4.56 27.58 -13.80
C SER A 499 3.38 27.99 -12.92
N TRP A 500 3.47 27.74 -11.61
CA TRP A 500 2.40 28.13 -10.68
C TRP A 500 2.22 29.65 -10.57
N GLU A 501 3.29 30.43 -10.57
CA GLU A 501 3.24 31.91 -10.59
C GLU A 501 2.56 32.42 -11.86
N ARG A 502 2.95 31.89 -13.03
CA ARG A 502 2.34 32.23 -14.33
C ARG A 502 0.85 31.87 -14.37
N GLY A 503 0.49 30.69 -13.86
CA GLY A 503 -0.91 30.28 -13.77
C GLY A 503 -1.72 31.22 -12.87
N LEU A 504 -1.14 31.68 -11.76
CA LEU A 504 -1.81 32.47 -10.73
C LEU A 504 -2.26 33.84 -11.26
N GLU A 505 -1.48 34.45 -12.15
CA GLU A 505 -1.80 35.75 -12.77
C GLU A 505 -3.11 35.73 -13.57
N LEU A 506 -3.47 34.57 -14.12
CA LEU A 506 -4.62 34.38 -15.01
C LEU A 506 -5.77 33.62 -14.35
N ALA A 507 -5.58 33.13 -13.12
CA ALA A 507 -6.48 32.17 -12.50
C ALA A 507 -7.79 32.81 -12.01
N PRO A 508 -8.96 32.28 -12.42
CA PRO A 508 -10.23 32.71 -11.83
C PRO A 508 -10.36 32.27 -10.37
N SER A 509 -9.74 31.14 -10.00
CA SER A 509 -9.62 30.65 -8.63
C SER A 509 -8.15 30.40 -8.31
N ARG A 510 -7.69 31.02 -7.23
CA ARG A 510 -6.26 31.15 -6.92
C ARG A 510 -5.77 30.07 -5.97
N TRP A 511 -6.65 29.53 -5.12
CA TRP A 511 -6.26 28.64 -4.03
C TRP A 511 -5.44 27.42 -4.46
N PRO A 512 -5.66 26.73 -5.61
CA PRO A 512 -4.87 25.54 -5.92
C PRO A 512 -3.41 25.88 -6.19
N LEU A 513 -3.18 27.00 -6.88
CA LEU A 513 -1.86 27.51 -7.22
C LEU A 513 -1.18 28.12 -5.99
N LEU A 514 -1.91 28.89 -5.19
CA LEU A 514 -1.42 29.43 -3.91
C LEU A 514 -0.99 28.31 -2.96
N ARG A 515 -1.77 27.23 -2.84
CA ARG A 515 -1.38 26.06 -2.04
C ARG A 515 -0.07 25.46 -2.54
N CYS A 516 0.09 25.27 -3.84
CA CYS A 516 1.33 24.70 -4.40
C CYS A 516 2.54 25.60 -4.12
N LEU A 517 2.37 26.91 -4.27
CA LEU A 517 3.40 27.90 -3.93
C LEU A 517 3.72 27.93 -2.42
N ALA A 518 2.72 27.72 -1.57
CA ALA A 518 2.90 27.62 -0.12
C ALA A 518 3.72 26.38 0.27
N VAL A 519 3.47 25.23 -0.39
CA VAL A 519 4.31 24.03 -0.23
C VAL A 519 5.75 24.32 -0.66
N ALA A 520 5.96 25.00 -1.79
CA ALA A 520 7.29 25.34 -2.27
C ALA A 520 8.07 26.26 -1.32
N ASP A 521 7.37 27.22 -0.69
CA ASP A 521 7.96 28.09 0.32
C ASP A 521 8.39 27.33 1.55
N GLU A 522 7.55 26.42 2.02
CA GLU A 522 7.86 25.59 3.17
C GLU A 522 9.09 24.71 2.91
N GLU A 523 9.14 24.04 1.75
CA GLU A 523 10.28 23.21 1.35
C GLU A 523 11.57 24.05 1.26
N SER A 524 11.45 25.32 0.89
CA SER A 524 12.57 26.26 0.82
C SER A 524 12.89 26.94 2.17
N GLY A 525 12.21 26.58 3.26
CA GLY A 525 12.42 27.13 4.61
C GLY A 525 11.80 28.52 4.86
N HIS A 526 10.97 29.04 3.95
CA HIS A 526 10.32 30.35 4.07
C HIS A 526 8.96 30.25 4.78
N ILE A 527 8.98 29.86 6.06
CA ILE A 527 7.75 29.51 6.81
C ILE A 527 6.71 30.64 6.88
N GLU A 528 7.12 31.90 7.04
CA GLU A 528 6.19 33.04 7.08
C GLU A 528 5.48 33.26 5.74
N ARG A 529 6.22 33.14 4.63
CA ARG A 529 5.65 33.28 3.28
C ARG A 529 4.72 32.12 2.95
N ALA A 530 5.08 30.90 3.38
CA ALA A 530 4.19 29.75 3.30
C ALA A 530 2.90 29.98 4.08
N ALA A 531 2.99 30.49 5.32
CA ALA A 531 1.84 30.81 6.15
C ALA A 531 0.91 31.85 5.52
N ASP A 532 1.46 32.92 4.93
CA ASP A 532 0.67 33.93 4.19
C ASP A 532 -0.07 33.29 3.01
N ARG A 533 0.63 32.51 2.17
CA ARG A 533 0.02 31.85 1.01
C ARG A 533 -1.01 30.81 1.39
N TYR A 534 -0.82 30.06 2.47
CA TYR A 534 -1.81 29.11 2.97
C TYR A 534 -3.06 29.81 3.50
N ALA A 535 -2.92 30.92 4.22
CA ALA A 535 -4.05 31.72 4.68
C ALA A 535 -4.84 32.29 3.49
N GLU A 536 -4.15 32.88 2.51
CA GLU A 536 -4.76 33.41 1.28
C GLU A 536 -5.44 32.30 0.47
N ALA A 537 -4.80 31.13 0.33
CA ALA A 537 -5.39 29.99 -0.35
C ALA A 537 -6.69 29.54 0.32
N PHE A 538 -6.71 29.43 1.64
CA PHE A 538 -7.91 29.00 2.36
C PHE A 538 -9.03 30.05 2.28
N ASP A 539 -8.69 31.34 2.31
CA ASP A 539 -9.65 32.43 2.12
C ASP A 539 -10.28 32.39 0.73
N ASP A 540 -9.48 32.20 -0.33
CA ASP A 540 -9.95 32.06 -1.71
C ASP A 540 -10.82 30.80 -1.88
N LEU A 541 -10.42 29.67 -1.29
CA LEU A 541 -11.23 28.45 -1.28
C LEU A 541 -12.61 28.68 -0.64
N CYS A 542 -12.67 29.37 0.50
CA CYS A 542 -13.94 29.68 1.17
C CYS A 542 -14.85 30.58 0.34
N GLN A 543 -14.30 31.46 -0.51
CA GLN A 543 -15.08 32.31 -1.41
C GLN A 543 -15.62 31.52 -2.62
N GLU A 544 -14.86 30.52 -3.09
CA GLU A 544 -15.22 29.68 -4.23
C GLU A 544 -16.13 28.51 -3.86
N ARG A 545 -16.10 28.04 -2.61
CA ARG A 545 -16.95 26.95 -2.13
C ARG A 545 -18.42 27.30 -2.35
N ARG A 546 -19.12 26.47 -3.12
CA ARG A 546 -20.51 26.73 -3.54
C ARG A 546 -21.55 25.97 -2.75
N ASP A 547 -21.15 24.88 -2.11
CA ASP A 547 -22.00 23.98 -1.33
C ASP A 547 -21.15 23.21 -0.30
N ASP A 548 -21.85 22.44 0.54
CA ASP A 548 -21.27 21.50 1.50
C ASP A 548 -21.18 20.08 0.92
N GLY A 549 -21.07 19.97 -0.41
CA GLY A 549 -20.90 18.69 -1.10
C GLY A 549 -19.56 18.03 -0.76
N VAL A 550 -19.47 16.72 -1.04
CA VAL A 550 -18.31 15.88 -0.68
C VAL A 550 -17.00 16.46 -1.19
N LEU A 551 -16.92 16.85 -2.47
CA LEU A 551 -15.70 17.37 -3.08
C LEU A 551 -15.18 18.65 -2.41
N TRP A 552 -16.07 19.60 -2.12
CA TRP A 552 -15.69 20.86 -1.47
C TRP A 552 -15.36 20.66 0.01
N THR A 553 -16.11 19.81 0.71
CA THR A 553 -15.83 19.45 2.11
C THR A 553 -14.44 18.81 2.22
N SER A 554 -14.11 17.86 1.32
CA SER A 554 -12.78 17.22 1.28
C SER A 554 -11.67 18.21 0.94
N ALA A 555 -11.90 19.15 0.02
CA ALA A 555 -10.92 20.19 -0.31
C ALA A 555 -10.68 21.15 0.86
N SER A 556 -11.75 21.58 1.55
CA SER A 556 -11.66 22.41 2.75
C SER A 556 -10.94 21.69 3.89
N ALA A 557 -11.24 20.41 4.12
CA ALA A 557 -10.55 19.59 5.11
C ALA A 557 -9.05 19.48 4.77
N ALA A 558 -8.71 19.05 3.56
CA ALA A 558 -7.32 18.84 3.15
C ALA A 558 -6.49 20.13 3.22
N LEU A 559 -7.00 21.25 2.66
CA LEU A 559 -6.29 22.53 2.67
C LEU A 559 -6.21 23.11 4.08
N GLY A 560 -7.29 23.02 4.86
CA GLY A 560 -7.34 23.50 6.23
C GLY A 560 -6.34 22.79 7.13
N ARG A 561 -6.20 21.46 6.99
CA ARG A 561 -5.21 20.67 7.73
C ARG A 561 -3.78 21.14 7.45
N GLU A 562 -3.42 21.30 6.17
CA GLU A 562 -2.09 21.80 5.79
C GLU A 562 -1.85 23.23 6.30
N ALA A 563 -2.83 24.12 6.12
CA ALA A 563 -2.72 25.53 6.49
C ALA A 563 -2.57 25.71 8.01
N ILE A 564 -3.39 25.03 8.82
CA ILE A 564 -3.29 25.08 10.29
C ILE A 564 -1.90 24.62 10.74
N ALA A 565 -1.40 23.49 10.21
CA ALA A 565 -0.09 22.96 10.59
C ALA A 565 1.07 23.93 10.28
N VAL A 566 0.99 24.67 9.18
CA VAL A 566 2.00 25.68 8.80
C VAL A 566 1.86 26.94 9.66
N LEU A 567 0.64 27.43 9.88
CA LEU A 567 0.39 28.61 10.71
C LEU A 567 0.83 28.41 12.16
N LEU A 568 0.62 27.21 12.72
CA LEU A 568 1.11 26.87 14.06
C LEU A 568 2.65 26.88 14.13
N ARG A 569 3.35 26.34 13.13
CA ARG A 569 4.82 26.40 13.07
C ARG A 569 5.37 27.81 12.88
N ALA A 570 4.60 28.71 12.24
CA ALA A 570 4.90 30.14 12.16
C ALA A 570 4.52 30.92 13.44
N GLY A 571 3.96 30.27 14.47
CA GLY A 571 3.49 30.94 15.68
C GLY A 571 2.24 31.82 15.49
N ARG A 572 1.52 31.66 14.37
CA ARG A 572 0.35 32.47 14.00
C ARG A 572 -0.95 31.83 14.49
N HIS A 573 -1.06 31.61 15.80
CA HIS A 573 -2.14 30.84 16.41
C HIS A 573 -3.53 31.39 16.11
N GLY A 574 -3.72 32.71 16.14
CA GLY A 574 -5.01 33.33 15.83
C GLY A 574 -5.48 33.11 14.38
N ALA A 575 -4.54 33.07 13.43
CA ALA A 575 -4.86 32.74 12.04
C ALA A 575 -5.20 31.25 11.86
N ALA A 576 -4.46 30.37 12.55
CA ALA A 576 -4.79 28.93 12.60
C ALA A 576 -6.20 28.70 13.17
N ARG A 577 -6.55 29.39 14.27
CA ARG A 577 -7.90 29.38 14.86
C ARG A 577 -8.97 29.87 13.88
N GLY A 578 -8.69 30.95 13.14
CA GLY A 578 -9.60 31.46 12.11
C GLY A 578 -9.85 30.48 10.96
N ILE A 579 -8.88 29.64 10.59
CA ILE A 579 -9.11 28.54 9.65
C ILE A 579 -9.96 27.46 10.30
N TRP A 580 -9.61 27.02 11.51
CA TRP A 580 -10.35 26.00 12.27
C TRP A 580 -11.84 26.34 12.38
N ASP A 581 -12.18 27.56 12.76
CA ASP A 581 -13.57 27.99 12.97
C ASP A 581 -14.42 28.00 11.70
N ARG A 582 -13.79 28.03 10.53
CA ARG A 582 -14.44 28.02 9.21
C ARG A 582 -14.51 26.63 8.57
N LEU A 583 -13.87 25.62 9.17
CA LEU A 583 -14.04 24.23 8.76
C LEU A 583 -15.48 23.77 9.04
N HIS A 584 -16.00 22.87 8.21
CA HIS A 584 -17.32 22.30 8.41
C HIS A 584 -17.40 21.57 9.76
N THR A 585 -18.58 21.61 10.39
CA THR A 585 -18.80 20.92 11.68
C THR A 585 -18.53 19.43 11.58
N VAL A 586 -18.89 18.79 10.45
CA VAL A 586 -18.60 17.37 10.19
C VAL A 586 -17.10 17.09 10.18
N THR A 587 -16.32 17.95 9.51
CA THR A 587 -14.87 17.84 9.44
C THR A 587 -14.23 17.99 10.82
N ARG A 588 -14.66 18.98 11.62
CA ARG A 588 -14.11 19.18 12.98
C ARG A 588 -14.40 18.01 13.94
N ALA A 589 -15.48 17.26 13.69
CA ALA A 589 -15.84 16.09 14.50
C ALA A 589 -15.00 14.85 14.16
N GLU A 590 -14.34 14.80 13.00
CA GLU A 590 -13.48 13.69 12.60
C GLU A 590 -12.26 13.57 13.53
N GLY A 591 -11.85 12.34 13.85
CA GLY A 591 -10.77 12.11 14.81
C GLY A 591 -9.42 12.74 14.42
N ARG A 592 -9.12 12.86 13.12
CA ARG A 592 -7.94 13.61 12.64
C ARG A 592 -8.01 15.09 13.01
N PHE A 593 -9.18 15.71 12.91
CA PHE A 593 -9.34 17.12 13.26
C PHE A 593 -9.42 17.33 14.77
N ARG A 594 -9.87 16.33 15.55
CA ARG A 594 -9.69 16.34 17.01
C ARG A 594 -8.20 16.39 17.41
N LEU A 595 -7.30 15.71 16.68
CA LEU A 595 -5.85 15.88 16.86
C LEU A 595 -5.36 17.30 16.52
N VAL A 596 -5.86 17.87 15.42
CA VAL A 596 -5.53 19.25 15.02
C VAL A 596 -6.01 20.25 16.08
N GLU A 597 -7.17 20.02 16.68
CA GLU A 597 -7.69 20.84 17.77
C GLU A 597 -6.81 20.78 19.01
N ILE A 598 -6.36 19.59 19.40
CA ILE A 598 -5.41 19.40 20.50
C ILE A 598 -4.13 20.20 20.24
N GLN A 599 -3.56 20.10 19.03
CA GLN A 599 -2.36 20.85 18.65
C GLN A 599 -2.57 22.37 18.76
N LEU A 600 -3.72 22.86 18.30
CA LEU A 600 -4.09 24.26 18.35
C LEU A 600 -4.27 24.76 19.80
N LEU A 601 -4.99 24.00 20.64
CA LEU A 601 -5.18 24.32 22.05
C LEU A 601 -3.85 24.34 22.82
N LEU A 602 -2.96 23.39 22.56
CA LEU A 602 -1.63 23.36 23.18
C LEU A 602 -0.79 24.57 22.76
N ALA A 603 -0.84 24.97 21.49
CA ALA A 603 -0.17 26.18 21.01
C ALA A 603 -0.74 27.47 21.63
N GLU A 604 -2.04 27.48 21.95
CA GLU A 604 -2.70 28.57 22.68
C GLU A 604 -2.45 28.54 24.20
N GLY A 605 -1.81 27.49 24.73
CA GLY A 605 -1.54 27.31 26.16
C GLY A 605 -2.67 26.65 26.95
N GLU A 606 -3.73 26.21 26.28
CA GLU A 606 -4.95 25.63 26.87
C GLU A 606 -4.79 24.12 27.13
N LYS A 607 -3.80 23.75 27.96
CA LYS A 607 -3.48 22.34 28.26
C LYS A 607 -4.66 21.55 28.83
N ALA A 608 -5.46 22.17 29.70
CA ALA A 608 -6.63 21.52 30.31
C ALA A 608 -7.71 21.18 29.26
N ALA A 609 -7.94 22.06 28.29
CA ALA A 609 -8.88 21.81 27.20
C ALA A 609 -8.33 20.72 26.25
N ALA A 610 -7.04 20.76 25.93
CA ALA A 610 -6.39 19.71 25.13
C ALA A 610 -6.52 18.33 25.80
N ARG A 611 -6.31 18.26 27.12
CA ARG A 611 -6.50 17.04 27.91
C ARG A 611 -7.96 16.56 27.91
N ALA A 612 -8.92 17.47 28.04
CA ALA A 612 -10.34 17.12 28.03
C ALA A 612 -10.75 16.39 26.75
N ILE A 613 -10.21 16.76 25.59
CA ILE A 613 -10.46 16.04 24.31
C ILE A 613 -9.97 14.59 24.39
N PHE A 614 -8.80 14.34 24.98
CA PHE A 614 -8.33 12.97 25.17
C PHE A 614 -9.21 12.18 26.15
N ASP A 615 -9.71 12.82 27.20
CA ASP A 615 -10.59 12.20 28.19
C ASP A 615 -11.94 11.80 27.58
N GLU A 616 -12.52 12.68 26.76
CA GLU A 616 -13.74 12.44 25.97
C GLU A 616 -13.62 11.21 25.05
N GLY A 617 -12.45 11.00 24.46
CA GLY A 617 -12.22 9.90 23.51
C GLY A 617 -12.38 10.34 22.05
N PHE A 618 -11.42 9.98 21.20
CA PHE A 618 -11.52 10.17 19.74
C PHE A 618 -10.69 9.12 18.99
N GLU A 619 -11.03 8.89 17.72
CA GLU A 619 -10.37 7.87 16.88
C GLU A 619 -9.85 8.47 15.56
N PRO A 620 -8.54 8.77 15.45
CA PRO A 620 -7.96 9.30 14.22
C PRO A 620 -7.78 8.17 13.19
N ALA A 621 -8.80 7.90 12.37
CA ALA A 621 -8.81 6.74 11.47
C ALA A 621 -7.58 6.66 10.55
N ASP A 622 -7.12 7.78 10.03
CA ASP A 622 -5.91 7.91 9.22
C ASP A 622 -4.61 7.95 10.05
N LEU A 623 -4.61 7.46 11.31
CA LEU A 623 -3.39 7.32 12.11
C LEU A 623 -2.42 6.37 11.40
N ARG A 624 -1.25 6.92 11.08
CA ARG A 624 -0.21 6.22 10.33
C ARG A 624 0.46 5.14 11.15
N GLU A 625 0.82 4.06 10.48
CA GLU A 625 1.76 3.06 10.98
C GLU A 625 2.95 3.71 11.72
N GLY A 626 3.11 3.36 12.99
CA GLY A 626 4.23 3.81 13.82
C GLY A 626 4.14 5.26 14.31
N ALA A 627 3.00 5.95 14.14
CA ALA A 627 2.83 7.32 14.61
C ALA A 627 2.90 7.44 16.14
N GLU A 628 3.80 8.29 16.64
CA GLU A 628 3.95 8.60 18.07
C GLU A 628 3.22 9.90 18.49
N VAL A 629 2.55 10.57 17.54
CA VAL A 629 1.93 11.89 17.74
C VAL A 629 0.92 11.93 18.90
N LEU A 630 0.18 10.84 19.14
CA LEU A 630 -0.74 10.74 20.28
C LEU A 630 0.01 10.85 21.61
N GLY A 631 1.13 10.12 21.75
CA GLY A 631 1.97 10.16 22.93
C GLY A 631 2.69 11.50 23.11
N GLU A 632 3.14 12.12 22.03
CA GLU A 632 3.75 13.45 22.05
C GLU A 632 2.77 14.52 22.55
N LEU A 633 1.56 14.56 21.99
CA LEU A 633 0.54 15.53 22.38
C LEU A 633 0.00 15.29 23.79
N TRP A 634 -0.13 14.02 24.20
CA TRP A 634 -0.49 13.69 25.57
C TRP A 634 0.52 14.23 26.58
N ARG A 635 1.82 13.99 26.36
CA ARG A 635 2.91 14.52 27.22
C ARG A 635 2.96 16.05 27.25
N ALA A 636 2.58 16.70 26.15
CA ALA A 636 2.49 18.17 26.13
C ALA A 636 1.32 18.69 26.97
N ALA A 637 0.22 17.93 27.06
CA ALA A 637 -0.98 18.26 27.81
C ALA A 637 -0.88 17.92 29.31
N THR A 638 -0.18 16.85 29.67
CA THR A 638 -0.13 16.31 31.05
C THR A 638 1.15 15.48 31.32
N ASP A 639 1.47 15.27 32.59
CA ASP A 639 2.58 14.41 33.05
C ASP A 639 2.14 12.96 33.36
N GLU A 640 0.85 12.62 33.15
CA GLU A 640 0.33 11.28 33.38
C GLU A 640 0.79 10.27 32.31
N GLU A 641 0.72 8.98 32.63
CA GLU A 641 1.01 7.91 31.67
C GLU A 641 -0.02 7.89 30.53
N LEU A 642 0.45 7.60 29.31
CA LEU A 642 -0.40 7.54 28.13
C LEU A 642 -1.43 6.40 28.28
N PRO A 643 -2.74 6.66 28.15
CA PRO A 643 -3.75 5.61 28.20
C PRO A 643 -3.53 4.57 27.10
N GLU A 644 -3.67 3.28 27.41
CA GLU A 644 -3.42 2.17 26.48
C GLU A 644 -4.18 2.31 25.14
N ARG A 645 -5.40 2.88 25.16
CA ARG A 645 -6.20 3.13 23.94
C ARG A 645 -5.52 4.05 22.92
N TYR A 646 -4.56 4.85 23.35
CA TYR A 646 -3.77 5.77 22.54
C TYR A 646 -2.30 5.32 22.38
N ASP A 647 -1.91 4.19 22.95
CA ASP A 647 -0.55 3.67 22.87
C ASP A 647 -0.37 2.77 21.65
N PHE A 648 0.20 3.34 20.58
CA PHE A 648 0.51 2.67 19.32
C PHE A 648 2.02 2.44 19.12
N ARG A 649 2.82 2.51 20.19
CA ARG A 649 4.28 2.40 20.10
C ARG A 649 4.71 0.98 19.68
N MET A 650 5.47 0.89 18.58
CA MET A 650 5.99 -0.37 18.04
C MET A 650 7.44 -0.67 18.44
N ARG A 651 8.02 0.13 19.33
CA ARG A 651 9.37 -0.01 19.86
C ARG A 651 9.39 0.28 21.35
N ALA A 652 10.44 -0.15 22.03
CA ALA A 652 10.68 0.26 23.42
C ALA A 652 10.70 1.79 23.52
N ALA A 653 10.19 2.31 24.63
CA ALA A 653 10.43 3.71 24.97
C ALA A 653 11.93 3.94 25.00
N ALA A 654 12.42 5.02 24.38
CA ALA A 654 13.83 5.37 24.49
C ALA A 654 14.17 5.51 25.99
N SER A 655 14.99 4.60 26.50
CA SER A 655 15.60 4.74 27.82
C SER A 655 16.57 5.90 27.72
N PHE A 656 16.20 7.04 28.25
CA PHE A 656 17.12 8.13 28.52
C PHE A 656 18.00 7.70 29.70
N GLU A 657 19.11 7.02 29.42
CA GLU A 657 20.28 7.17 30.28
C GLU A 657 20.95 8.49 29.86
N GLU A 658 20.94 9.45 30.80
CA GLU A 658 21.53 10.79 30.67
C GLU A 658 23.01 10.81 30.27
#